data_AF-A0A7C8QDL8-F1
#
_entry.id   AF-A0A7C8QDL8-F1
#
_cell.length_a   1.000
_cell.length_b   1.000
_cell.length_c   1.000
_cell.angle_alpha   90.00
_cell.angle_beta   90.00
_cell.angle_gamma   90.00
#
_symmetry.space_group_name_H-M   'P 1'
#
loop_
_entity.id
_entity.type
_entity.pdbx_description
1 polymer ?
#
loop_
_entity_poly.entity_id
_entity_poly.type
_entity_poly.pdbx_seq_one_letter_code
_entity_poly.pdbx_strand_id
1 'polypeptide(L)'
;MTATPSNERLWGGRFTGKTDPLMNLYNDCLSYDKTFYAQDVQGSQAYAKALYKAGLITEYEKNQMVEGLAKVGEEWRTGTFAINPISDEDVHTANERRLGELIGVNISGKLHTGRSRNDQVATDLRMWVRDTLVSTEQYLLTLIRIIVSRASQEIDVILPGYTQSQQAQPIRWSHWLLSYCQLFLSDLQKLRQTRSRVNRCPLGSGALAGNPFEIDREFLAKELGFEAVIPNSMVGVGDRDFVVEVLQWATVLMSHISRWAEDMILYSTAEFHFLTLADAYSTGSSLMPQKKNSDSLELLRGKSGRVFGQMAGFMYTLKGLPSSYNKDLQEDKEPLFDCCSTINNSIQIASGVISTLTIHPENMKAALSASLFVNEIRDYLIRKGLSQSEANDISRSCYELADSEGLANELPNSTRLPEFGSIIDIGGTRCMPAITKELLLHEPAGRRILSVVTLSDYPGLQLWSKLTHTPTYYQTSDEILLLQKHAVEISSSIVPGSVIVDIGSGGLRKVMPLLDEVEARQMTVFYFALDLCREWLEDDLKALTSRYTHVQCFALWGSFTDGLEWIKQFNGPKVFLSLGSTLCNNIIPVASKGLKLWADAMVPGDVMLLGYDCNLDEEKVRESYIAPEGKFDDFIRHGMEHSNALLERDWYRPEDWELFREAEFQTEPPALVHRFVFRAQRDVKDEVLGVDFKQGDRIICYESFKYPPSVLQQQFSLAGLREKASWKSPASDIYEFLLVKD
;
A
#
# COMPACT_ATOMS: atom_id res chain seq x y z
N MET A 1 -57.47 -36.02 46.40
CA MET A 1 -56.19 -35.63 47.04
C MET A 1 -55.21 -35.33 45.93
N THR A 2 -55.02 -34.05 45.64
CA THR A 2 -54.18 -33.54 44.55
C THR A 2 -52.71 -33.63 44.98
N ALA A 3 -51.94 -34.45 44.28
CA ALA A 3 -50.50 -34.55 44.48
C ALA A 3 -49.84 -33.20 44.14
N THR A 4 -49.15 -32.63 45.11
CA THR A 4 -48.25 -31.49 44.95
C THR A 4 -47.16 -31.86 43.93
N PRO A 5 -46.80 -30.99 42.97
CA PRO A 5 -45.70 -31.28 42.06
C PRO A 5 -44.41 -31.47 42.87
N SER A 6 -43.73 -32.59 42.70
CA SER A 6 -42.43 -32.82 43.33
C SER A 6 -41.42 -31.81 42.77
N ASN A 7 -40.76 -31.11 43.68
CA ASN A 7 -39.74 -30.10 43.41
C ASN A 7 -38.39 -30.78 43.12
N GLU A 8 -38.41 -31.82 42.28
CA GLU A 8 -37.26 -32.68 41.99
C GLU A 8 -36.53 -32.19 40.74
N ARG A 9 -35.21 -32.00 40.87
CA ARG A 9 -34.31 -31.75 39.73
C ARG A 9 -34.44 -32.86 38.69
N LEU A 10 -34.11 -32.59 37.43
CA LEU A 10 -34.22 -33.56 36.31
C LEU A 10 -33.45 -34.88 36.49
N TRP A 11 -32.52 -34.93 37.45
CA TRP A 11 -31.69 -36.07 37.83
C TRP A 11 -32.04 -36.62 39.24
N GLY A 12 -33.11 -36.12 39.86
CA GLY A 12 -33.48 -36.31 41.26
C GLY A 12 -34.02 -37.69 41.66
N GLY A 13 -34.46 -38.51 40.70
CA GLY A 13 -35.22 -39.75 40.97
C GLY A 13 -34.49 -40.86 41.76
N ARG A 14 -33.20 -40.67 42.09
CA ARG A 14 -32.38 -41.62 42.87
C ARG A 14 -31.92 -41.08 44.23
N PHE A 15 -32.11 -39.80 44.54
CA PHE A 15 -31.55 -39.19 45.75
C PHE A 15 -32.56 -39.18 46.90
N THR A 16 -32.13 -39.62 48.08
CA THR A 16 -32.96 -39.69 49.30
C THR A 16 -32.77 -38.50 50.25
N GLY A 17 -31.86 -37.56 49.93
CA GLY A 17 -31.52 -36.39 50.74
C GLY A 17 -31.31 -35.13 49.90
N LYS A 18 -31.11 -33.98 50.57
CA LYS A 18 -30.82 -32.69 49.90
C LYS A 18 -29.33 -32.56 49.57
N THR A 19 -29.01 -32.01 48.40
CA THR A 19 -27.64 -31.65 48.03
C THR A 19 -27.12 -30.53 48.94
N ASP A 20 -25.85 -30.62 49.32
CA ASP A 20 -25.17 -29.58 50.11
C ASP A 20 -25.20 -28.22 49.38
N PRO A 21 -25.51 -27.10 50.05
CA PRO A 21 -25.53 -25.78 49.43
C PRO A 21 -24.22 -25.38 48.73
N LEU A 22 -23.06 -25.77 49.29
CA LEU A 22 -21.76 -25.49 48.67
C LEU A 22 -21.59 -26.30 47.39
N MET A 23 -22.04 -27.56 47.37
CA MET A 23 -22.00 -28.40 46.17
C MET A 23 -22.89 -27.84 45.06
N ASN A 24 -24.05 -27.26 45.41
CA ASN A 24 -24.88 -26.56 44.42
C ASN A 24 -24.13 -25.36 43.82
N LEU A 25 -23.59 -24.49 44.67
CA LEU A 25 -22.82 -23.33 44.21
C LEU A 25 -21.62 -23.72 43.33
N TYR A 26 -20.96 -24.84 43.63
CA TYR A 26 -19.81 -25.34 42.89
C TYR A 26 -20.18 -26.04 41.57
N ASN A 27 -21.43 -26.52 41.43
CA ASN A 27 -21.90 -27.28 40.28
C ASN A 27 -22.74 -26.45 39.30
N ASP A 28 -23.49 -25.47 39.80
CA ASP A 28 -24.41 -24.65 39.01
C ASP A 28 -23.63 -23.82 37.96
N CYS A 29 -24.04 -23.90 36.69
CA CYS A 29 -23.37 -23.22 35.57
C CYS A 29 -24.16 -22.09 34.91
N LEU A 30 -25.39 -21.82 35.38
CA LEU A 30 -26.28 -20.81 34.78
C LEU A 30 -25.67 -19.41 34.68
N SER A 31 -24.76 -19.06 35.59
CA SER A 31 -24.11 -17.75 35.62
C SER A 31 -23.34 -17.44 34.33
N TYR A 32 -22.78 -18.47 33.67
CA TYR A 32 -21.99 -18.35 32.46
C TYR A 32 -22.60 -19.08 31.25
N ASP A 33 -23.28 -20.21 31.43
CA ASP A 33 -23.77 -21.03 30.32
C ASP A 33 -25.03 -20.46 29.64
N LYS A 34 -25.74 -19.55 30.31
CA LYS A 34 -26.81 -18.73 29.70
C LYS A 34 -26.32 -17.99 28.45
N THR A 35 -25.01 -17.82 28.28
CA THR A 35 -24.39 -17.21 27.09
C THR A 35 -24.82 -17.88 25.78
N PHE A 36 -25.13 -19.18 25.78
CA PHE A 36 -25.57 -19.92 24.59
C PHE A 36 -27.05 -20.35 24.64
N TYR A 37 -27.90 -19.59 25.35
CA TYR A 37 -29.34 -19.87 25.40
C TYR A 37 -29.97 -20.00 24.01
N ALA A 38 -29.51 -19.20 23.04
CA ALA A 38 -30.04 -19.18 21.69
C ALA A 38 -29.76 -20.50 20.95
N GLN A 39 -28.57 -21.07 21.17
CA GLN A 39 -28.18 -22.35 20.61
C GLN A 39 -28.97 -23.50 21.22
N ASP A 40 -29.20 -23.51 22.54
CA ASP A 40 -30.06 -24.52 23.17
C ASP A 40 -31.50 -24.45 22.68
N VAL A 41 -32.06 -23.25 22.55
CA VAL A 41 -33.40 -23.04 21.97
C VAL A 41 -33.47 -23.59 20.54
N GLN A 42 -32.50 -23.24 19.69
CA GLN A 42 -32.45 -23.71 18.30
C GLN A 42 -32.24 -25.24 18.21
N GLY A 43 -31.32 -25.78 19.00
CA GLY A 43 -31.06 -27.22 19.14
C GLY A 43 -32.30 -27.99 19.56
N SER A 44 -33.04 -27.45 20.53
CA SER A 44 -34.30 -28.00 21.01
C SER A 44 -35.43 -27.93 19.98
N GLN A 45 -35.53 -26.86 19.19
CA GLN A 45 -36.48 -26.77 18.09
C GLN A 45 -36.19 -27.82 17.00
N ALA A 46 -34.92 -27.99 16.62
CA ALA A 46 -34.52 -29.02 15.66
C ALA A 46 -34.81 -30.43 16.20
N TYR A 47 -34.55 -30.66 17.48
CA TYR A 47 -34.83 -31.94 18.12
C TYR A 47 -36.33 -32.27 18.16
N ALA A 48 -37.20 -31.29 18.46
CA ALA A 48 -38.65 -31.46 18.37
C ALA A 48 -39.10 -31.88 16.95
N LYS A 49 -38.53 -31.27 15.91
CA LYS A 49 -38.79 -31.66 14.51
C LYS A 49 -38.31 -33.08 14.22
N ALA A 50 -37.18 -33.50 14.77
CA ALA A 50 -36.66 -34.85 14.61
C ALA A 50 -37.52 -35.90 15.33
N LEU A 51 -38.00 -35.61 16.55
CA LEU A 51 -38.94 -36.47 17.28
C LEU A 51 -40.23 -36.69 16.49
N TYR A 52 -40.76 -35.62 15.86
CA TYR A 52 -41.93 -35.72 14.99
C TYR A 52 -41.65 -36.59 13.76
N LYS A 53 -40.49 -36.40 13.12
CA LYS A 53 -40.07 -37.21 11.96
C LYS A 53 -39.94 -38.70 12.31
N ALA A 54 -39.49 -39.02 13.52
CA ALA A 54 -39.41 -40.39 14.06
C ALA A 54 -40.77 -40.94 14.57
N GLY A 55 -41.85 -40.16 14.51
CA GLY A 55 -43.18 -40.60 14.93
C GLY A 55 -43.38 -40.68 16.45
N LEU A 56 -42.51 -40.04 17.24
CA LEU A 56 -42.54 -40.09 18.71
C LEU A 56 -43.47 -39.05 19.34
N ILE A 57 -43.75 -37.97 18.60
CA ILE A 57 -44.68 -36.92 18.99
C ILE A 57 -45.60 -36.56 17.82
N THR A 58 -46.78 -36.02 18.13
CA THR A 58 -47.74 -35.55 17.13
C THR A 58 -47.32 -34.22 16.52
N GLU A 59 -47.92 -33.86 15.38
CA GLU A 59 -47.68 -32.57 14.73
C GLU A 59 -48.06 -31.39 15.64
N TYR A 60 -49.17 -31.51 16.36
CA TYR A 60 -49.63 -30.53 17.33
C TYR A 60 -48.57 -30.29 18.43
N GLU A 61 -48.05 -31.37 19.03
CA GLU A 61 -47.03 -31.28 20.07
C GLU A 61 -45.73 -30.65 19.55
N LYS A 62 -45.29 -31.04 18.36
CA LYS A 62 -44.13 -30.44 17.69
C LYS A 62 -44.32 -28.93 17.47
N ASN A 63 -45.48 -28.50 16.98
CA ASN A 63 -45.76 -27.07 16.78
C ASN A 63 -45.76 -26.31 18.11
N GLN A 64 -46.40 -26.86 19.16
CA GLN A 64 -46.38 -26.27 20.50
C GLN A 64 -44.95 -26.12 21.04
N MET A 65 -44.11 -27.15 20.90
CA MET A 65 -42.70 -27.08 21.31
C MET A 65 -41.93 -26.01 20.56
N VAL A 66 -42.04 -25.96 19.23
CA VAL A 66 -41.27 -25.00 18.41
C VAL A 66 -41.68 -23.56 18.70
N GLU A 67 -42.99 -23.28 18.77
CA GLU A 67 -43.52 -21.95 19.08
C GLU A 67 -43.25 -21.54 20.53
N GLY A 68 -43.37 -22.47 21.47
CA GLY A 68 -43.03 -22.27 22.87
C GLY A 68 -41.57 -21.89 23.04
N LEU A 69 -40.66 -22.64 22.41
CA LEU A 69 -39.23 -22.36 22.42
C LEU A 69 -38.89 -21.02 21.75
N ALA A 70 -39.61 -20.63 20.70
CA ALA A 70 -39.42 -19.31 20.09
C ALA A 70 -39.76 -18.17 21.08
N LYS A 71 -40.82 -18.33 21.88
CA LYS A 71 -41.16 -17.38 22.96
C LYS A 71 -40.09 -17.37 24.06
N VAL A 72 -39.58 -18.54 24.46
CA VAL A 72 -38.46 -18.63 25.42
C VAL A 72 -37.22 -17.87 24.91
N GLY A 73 -36.84 -18.07 23.66
CA GLY A 73 -35.71 -17.37 23.04
C GLY A 73 -35.92 -15.85 22.99
N GLU A 74 -37.14 -15.41 22.70
CA GLU A 74 -37.49 -13.98 22.72
C GLU A 74 -37.37 -13.39 24.13
N GLU A 75 -37.85 -14.08 25.16
CA GLU A 75 -37.75 -13.62 26.55
C GLU A 75 -36.29 -13.44 27.00
N TRP A 76 -35.39 -14.35 26.60
CA TRP A 76 -33.97 -14.18 26.85
C TRP A 76 -33.40 -12.97 26.11
N ARG A 77 -33.74 -12.81 24.84
CA ARG A 77 -33.27 -11.71 23.98
C ARG A 77 -33.71 -10.34 24.49
N THR A 78 -34.93 -10.23 25.01
CA THR A 78 -35.48 -8.99 25.58
C THR A 78 -35.15 -8.79 27.05
N GLY A 79 -34.45 -9.74 27.70
CA GLY A 79 -34.11 -9.68 29.12
C GLY A 79 -35.31 -9.83 30.06
N THR A 80 -36.43 -10.36 29.57
CA THR A 80 -37.65 -10.59 30.35
C THR A 80 -37.76 -12.01 30.91
N PHE A 81 -36.84 -12.90 30.55
CA PHE A 81 -36.76 -14.24 31.11
C PHE A 81 -36.51 -14.20 32.63
N ALA A 82 -37.42 -14.78 33.41
CA ALA A 82 -37.30 -14.86 34.86
C ALA A 82 -36.52 -16.12 35.27
N ILE A 83 -35.26 -15.93 35.68
CA ILE A 83 -34.41 -17.00 36.23
C ILE A 83 -34.95 -17.43 37.59
N ASN A 84 -35.08 -18.75 37.80
CA ASN A 84 -35.43 -19.33 39.08
C ASN A 84 -34.18 -19.91 39.76
N PRO A 85 -33.63 -19.26 40.81
CA PRO A 85 -32.36 -19.66 41.43
C PRO A 85 -32.42 -20.99 42.19
N ILE A 86 -33.60 -21.59 42.36
CA ILE A 86 -33.77 -22.87 43.06
C ILE A 86 -33.77 -24.04 42.08
N SER A 87 -34.43 -23.87 40.93
CA SER A 87 -34.62 -24.93 39.93
C SER A 87 -33.68 -24.85 38.73
N ASP A 88 -33.14 -23.66 38.45
CA ASP A 88 -32.35 -23.41 37.24
C ASP A 88 -30.86 -23.59 37.54
N GLU A 89 -30.39 -24.83 37.39
CA GLU A 89 -28.97 -25.23 37.55
C GLU A 89 -28.13 -24.78 36.35
N ASP A 90 -28.67 -24.97 35.16
CA ASP A 90 -28.02 -24.72 33.86
C ASP A 90 -29.02 -24.08 32.89
N VAL A 91 -28.53 -23.55 31.76
CA VAL A 91 -29.39 -22.92 30.74
C VAL A 91 -30.47 -23.87 30.22
N HIS A 92 -30.18 -25.17 30.19
CA HIS A 92 -31.08 -26.18 29.67
C HIS A 92 -32.25 -26.44 30.62
N THR A 93 -32.02 -26.54 31.94
CA THR A 93 -33.09 -26.67 32.93
C THR A 93 -33.95 -25.41 32.96
N ALA A 94 -33.33 -24.22 32.81
CA ALA A 94 -34.05 -22.96 32.72
C ALA A 94 -35.00 -22.96 31.51
N ASN A 95 -34.51 -23.31 30.32
CA ASN A 95 -35.30 -23.36 29.10
C ASN A 95 -36.38 -24.45 29.14
N GLU A 96 -36.07 -25.63 29.66
CA GLU A 96 -37.02 -26.74 29.81
C GLU A 96 -38.15 -26.39 30.80
N ARG A 97 -37.81 -25.78 31.95
CA ARG A 97 -38.80 -25.27 32.91
C ARG A 97 -39.70 -24.25 32.25
N ARG A 98 -39.11 -23.23 31.62
CA ARG A 98 -39.88 -22.13 31.02
C ARG A 98 -40.79 -22.63 29.90
N LEU A 99 -40.31 -23.57 29.08
CA LEU A 99 -41.14 -24.24 28.08
C LEU A 99 -42.33 -24.96 28.73
N GLY A 100 -42.12 -25.70 29.82
CA GLY A 100 -43.18 -26.36 30.57
C GLY A 100 -44.25 -25.42 31.13
N GLU A 101 -43.85 -24.22 31.58
CA GLU A 101 -44.78 -23.17 32.01
C GLU A 101 -45.63 -22.62 30.85
N LEU A 102 -45.08 -22.59 29.62
CA LEU A 102 -45.75 -22.04 28.45
C LEU A 102 -46.69 -23.03 27.76
N ILE A 103 -46.32 -24.30 27.65
CA ILE A 103 -47.05 -25.30 26.85
C ILE A 103 -47.54 -26.53 27.65
N GLY A 104 -47.28 -26.55 28.96
CA GLY A 104 -47.63 -27.63 29.86
C GLY A 104 -46.60 -28.76 29.89
N VAL A 105 -46.33 -29.26 31.10
CA VAL A 105 -45.30 -30.28 31.40
C VAL A 105 -45.51 -31.59 30.64
N ASN A 106 -46.77 -31.95 30.34
CA ASN A 106 -47.09 -33.18 29.60
C ASN A 106 -46.58 -33.15 28.15
N ILE A 107 -46.56 -31.98 27.52
CA ILE A 107 -46.03 -31.81 26.17
C ILE A 107 -44.52 -31.54 26.27
N SER A 108 -44.08 -30.56 27.06
CA SER A 108 -42.66 -30.19 27.14
C SER A 108 -41.77 -31.34 27.61
N GLY A 109 -42.26 -32.20 28.52
CA GLY A 109 -41.52 -33.35 29.03
C GLY A 109 -41.18 -34.40 27.97
N LYS A 110 -41.89 -34.42 26.84
CA LYS A 110 -41.58 -35.32 25.70
C LYS A 110 -40.37 -34.85 24.89
N LEU A 111 -39.95 -33.59 25.03
CA LEU A 111 -38.83 -33.04 24.25
C LEU A 111 -37.51 -33.74 24.57
N HIS A 112 -37.34 -34.25 25.80
CA HIS A 112 -36.11 -34.91 26.23
C HIS A 112 -36.05 -36.40 25.82
N THR A 113 -37.08 -36.94 25.14
CA THR A 113 -37.12 -38.35 24.74
C THR A 113 -35.90 -38.73 23.88
N GLY A 114 -35.06 -39.64 24.37
CA GLY A 114 -33.87 -40.12 23.67
C GLY A 114 -32.69 -39.14 23.61
N ARG A 115 -32.82 -37.94 24.21
CA ARG A 115 -31.76 -36.95 24.30
C ARG A 115 -31.01 -37.10 25.62
N SER A 116 -29.76 -36.66 25.66
CA SER A 116 -29.01 -36.52 26.91
C SER A 116 -28.54 -35.08 27.06
N ARG A 117 -28.26 -34.66 28.29
CA ARG A 117 -27.56 -33.39 28.50
C ARG A 117 -26.16 -33.41 27.86
N ASN A 118 -25.53 -34.58 27.73
CA ASN A 118 -24.18 -34.73 27.19
C ASN A 118 -24.08 -34.36 25.70
N ASP A 119 -24.98 -34.87 24.86
CA ASP A 119 -24.98 -34.53 23.43
C ASP A 119 -25.63 -33.17 23.16
N GLN A 120 -26.58 -32.75 24.01
CA GLN A 120 -27.16 -31.40 23.98
C GLN A 120 -26.08 -30.33 24.22
N VAL A 121 -25.38 -30.35 25.35
CA VAL A 121 -24.37 -29.33 25.68
C VAL A 121 -23.22 -29.28 24.67
N ALA A 122 -22.80 -30.45 24.15
CA ALA A 122 -21.80 -30.52 23.10
C ALA A 122 -22.29 -29.87 21.79
N THR A 123 -23.58 -30.01 21.48
CA THR A 123 -24.20 -29.38 20.30
C THR A 123 -24.24 -27.87 20.46
N ASP A 124 -24.74 -27.39 21.60
CA ASP A 124 -24.93 -25.97 21.81
C ASP A 124 -23.60 -25.22 21.83
N LEU A 125 -22.58 -25.80 22.48
CA LEU A 125 -21.24 -25.23 22.52
C LEU A 125 -20.62 -25.15 21.13
N ARG A 126 -20.75 -26.20 20.30
CA ARG A 126 -20.22 -26.18 18.92
C ARG A 126 -20.93 -25.16 18.04
N MET A 127 -22.25 -25.04 18.16
CA MET A 127 -23.01 -24.00 17.45
C MET A 127 -22.55 -22.60 17.88
N TRP A 128 -22.41 -22.38 19.19
CA TRP A 128 -22.01 -21.09 19.73
C TRP A 128 -20.60 -20.69 19.29
N VAL A 129 -19.66 -21.64 19.35
CA VAL A 129 -18.28 -21.41 18.86
C VAL A 129 -18.30 -21.15 17.36
N ARG A 130 -19.00 -21.95 16.55
CA ARG A 130 -19.10 -21.75 15.10
C ARG A 130 -19.57 -20.33 14.77
N ASP A 131 -20.65 -19.88 15.40
CA ASP A 131 -21.25 -18.57 15.14
C ASP A 131 -20.32 -17.44 15.62
N THR A 132 -19.65 -17.64 16.75
CA THR A 132 -18.65 -16.69 17.28
C THR A 132 -17.46 -16.55 16.32
N LEU A 133 -16.92 -17.66 15.81
CA LEU A 133 -15.77 -17.65 14.89
C LEU A 133 -16.10 -16.99 13.54
N VAL A 134 -17.37 -17.00 13.10
CA VAL A 134 -17.81 -16.25 11.91
C VAL A 134 -17.62 -14.75 12.13
N SER A 135 -18.06 -14.24 13.29
CA SER A 135 -17.89 -12.83 13.65
C SER A 135 -16.41 -12.48 13.81
N THR A 136 -15.63 -13.35 14.46
CA THR A 136 -14.18 -13.18 14.62
C THR A 136 -13.45 -13.10 13.28
N GLU A 137 -13.85 -13.93 12.30
CA GLU A 137 -13.31 -13.90 10.94
C GLU A 137 -13.50 -12.51 10.30
N GLN A 138 -14.68 -11.91 10.46
CA GLN A 138 -14.98 -10.58 9.90
C GLN A 138 -14.19 -9.46 10.57
N TYR A 139 -14.00 -9.52 11.89
CA TYR A 139 -13.15 -8.57 12.60
C TYR A 139 -11.70 -8.67 12.13
N LEU A 140 -11.17 -9.89 11.98
CA LEU A 140 -9.80 -10.10 11.53
C LEU A 140 -9.60 -9.63 10.08
N LEU A 141 -10.56 -9.92 9.19
CA LEU A 141 -10.57 -9.40 7.81
C LEU A 141 -10.57 -7.87 7.77
N THR A 142 -11.32 -7.24 8.67
CA THR A 142 -11.38 -5.77 8.77
C THR A 142 -10.02 -5.21 9.19
N LEU A 143 -9.38 -5.78 10.21
CA LEU A 143 -8.03 -5.40 10.63
C LEU A 143 -7.02 -5.50 9.47
N ILE A 144 -7.03 -6.63 8.75
CA ILE A 144 -6.14 -6.87 7.60
C ILE A 144 -6.36 -5.80 6.52
N ARG A 145 -7.62 -5.50 6.18
CA ARG A 145 -7.95 -4.47 5.17
C ARG A 145 -7.45 -3.08 5.57
N ILE A 146 -7.60 -2.71 6.86
CA ILE A 146 -7.10 -1.43 7.38
C ILE A 146 -5.57 -1.35 7.22
N ILE A 147 -4.85 -2.41 7.61
CA ILE A 147 -3.38 -2.45 7.52
C ILE A 147 -2.93 -2.32 6.06
N VAL A 148 -3.55 -3.06 5.13
CA VAL A 148 -3.22 -2.99 3.70
C VAL A 148 -3.52 -1.60 3.13
N SER A 149 -4.67 -1.01 3.48
CA SER A 149 -5.02 0.34 3.04
C SER A 149 -3.97 1.36 3.49
N ARG A 150 -3.57 1.32 4.77
CA ARG A 150 -2.51 2.21 5.28
C ARG A 150 -1.17 1.97 4.61
N ALA A 151 -0.76 0.72 4.46
CA ALA A 151 0.49 0.38 3.80
C ALA A 151 0.55 0.92 2.36
N SER A 152 -0.57 0.94 1.64
CA SER A 152 -0.65 1.51 0.29
C SER A 152 -0.55 3.04 0.27
N GLN A 153 -1.16 3.72 1.26
CA GLN A 153 -1.18 5.19 1.35
C GLN A 153 0.13 5.76 1.89
N GLU A 154 0.86 4.97 2.70
CA GLU A 154 2.05 5.38 3.43
C GLU A 154 3.31 4.68 2.88
N ILE A 155 3.31 4.35 1.58
CA ILE A 155 4.33 3.50 0.96
C ILE A 155 5.74 4.10 0.98
N ASP A 156 5.84 5.43 0.90
CA ASP A 156 7.10 6.17 0.81
C ASP A 156 7.71 6.57 2.16
N VAL A 157 7.03 6.25 3.26
CA VAL A 157 7.56 6.51 4.59
C VAL A 157 8.64 5.48 4.92
N ILE A 158 9.84 5.96 5.28
CA ILE A 158 11.01 5.15 5.63
C ILE A 158 11.29 5.33 7.12
N LEU A 159 11.66 4.23 7.78
CA LEU A 159 12.11 4.18 9.17
C LEU A 159 13.28 3.19 9.31
N PRO A 160 14.07 3.26 10.39
CA PRO A 160 15.03 2.21 10.70
C PRO A 160 14.31 0.89 10.99
N GLY A 161 14.77 -0.19 10.37
CA GLY A 161 14.42 -1.56 10.76
C GLY A 161 15.28 -2.02 11.92
N TYR A 162 14.73 -2.85 12.81
CA TYR A 162 15.38 -3.24 14.06
C TYR A 162 15.63 -4.74 14.13
N THR A 163 16.82 -5.11 14.62
CA THR A 163 17.13 -6.47 15.06
C THR A 163 17.76 -6.39 16.45
N GLN A 164 17.26 -7.17 17.42
CA GLN A 164 17.68 -7.06 18.82
C GLN A 164 17.51 -5.64 19.39
N SER A 165 16.48 -4.93 18.92
CA SER A 165 16.22 -3.51 19.23
C SER A 165 17.36 -2.56 18.86
N GLN A 166 18.30 -2.99 18.02
CA GLN A 166 19.32 -2.15 17.40
C GLN A 166 18.95 -1.86 15.96
N GLN A 167 19.23 -0.64 15.50
CA GLN A 167 19.01 -0.26 14.11
C GLN A 167 19.87 -1.13 13.19
N ALA A 168 19.26 -1.68 12.14
CA ALA A 168 19.92 -2.59 11.20
C ALA A 168 19.99 -2.00 9.79
N GLN A 169 18.84 -1.80 9.15
CA GLN A 169 18.74 -1.29 7.78
C GLN A 169 17.51 -0.39 7.64
N PRO A 170 17.50 0.61 6.74
CA PRO A 170 16.29 1.33 6.42
C PRO A 170 15.24 0.39 5.82
N ILE A 171 14.00 0.50 6.28
CA ILE A 171 12.85 -0.23 5.73
C ILE A 171 11.73 0.76 5.45
N ARG A 172 10.76 0.35 4.62
CA ARG A 172 9.52 1.12 4.48
C ARG A 172 8.59 0.82 5.65
N TRP A 173 7.90 1.83 6.16
CA TRP A 173 6.82 1.67 7.15
C TRP A 173 5.74 0.73 6.65
N SER A 174 5.37 0.85 5.38
CA SER A 174 4.48 -0.07 4.69
C SER A 174 4.98 -1.53 4.73
N HIS A 175 6.30 -1.75 4.67
CA HIS A 175 6.88 -3.09 4.78
C HIS A 175 6.71 -3.66 6.20
N TRP A 176 6.93 -2.84 7.23
CA TRP A 176 6.66 -3.22 8.63
C TRP A 176 5.18 -3.56 8.84
N LEU A 177 4.26 -2.73 8.34
CA LEU A 177 2.81 -2.99 8.39
C LEU A 177 2.44 -4.31 7.73
N LEU A 178 2.96 -4.56 6.52
CA LEU A 178 2.67 -5.78 5.76
C LEU A 178 3.29 -7.03 6.39
N SER A 179 4.36 -6.90 7.19
CA SER A 179 4.91 -8.03 7.95
C SER A 179 3.89 -8.59 8.95
N TYR A 180 3.16 -7.73 9.66
CA TYR A 180 2.08 -8.15 10.56
C TYR A 180 0.81 -8.56 9.80
N CYS A 181 0.52 -7.92 8.67
CA CYS A 181 -0.54 -8.37 7.77
C CYS A 181 -0.36 -9.84 7.38
N GLN A 182 0.87 -10.25 7.06
CA GLN A 182 1.19 -11.64 6.71
C GLN A 182 0.94 -12.61 7.87
N LEU A 183 1.26 -12.22 9.11
CA LEU A 183 0.96 -13.00 10.31
C LEU A 183 -0.57 -13.17 10.50
N PHE A 184 -1.33 -12.09 10.39
CA PHE A 184 -2.78 -12.12 10.52
C PHE A 184 -3.48 -12.90 9.39
N LEU A 185 -2.96 -12.85 8.16
CA LEU A 185 -3.43 -13.70 7.06
C LEU A 185 -3.22 -15.18 7.35
N SER A 186 -2.07 -15.54 7.93
CA SER A 186 -1.81 -16.90 8.38
C SER A 186 -2.80 -17.32 9.48
N ASP A 187 -3.10 -16.43 10.42
CA ASP A 187 -4.07 -16.73 11.48
C ASP A 187 -5.50 -16.85 10.95
N LEU A 188 -5.87 -16.05 9.96
CA LEU A 188 -7.14 -16.16 9.26
C LEU A 188 -7.28 -17.52 8.55
N GLN A 189 -6.22 -18.01 7.93
CA GLN A 189 -6.20 -19.34 7.32
C GLN A 189 -6.42 -20.43 8.39
N LYS A 190 -5.70 -20.35 9.52
CA LYS A 190 -5.86 -21.29 10.63
C LYS A 190 -7.27 -21.26 11.22
N LEU A 191 -7.86 -20.06 11.40
CA LEU A 191 -9.23 -19.88 11.87
C LEU A 191 -10.23 -20.64 10.98
N ARG A 192 -10.12 -20.49 9.66
CA ARG A 192 -11.00 -21.16 8.69
C ARG A 192 -10.88 -22.68 8.78
N GLN A 193 -9.66 -23.18 8.97
CA GLN A 193 -9.41 -24.61 9.17
C GLN A 193 -10.05 -25.10 10.48
N THR A 194 -9.85 -24.39 11.60
CA THR A 194 -10.45 -24.72 12.90
C THR A 194 -11.98 -24.72 12.83
N ARG A 195 -12.58 -23.71 12.17
CA ARG A 195 -14.04 -23.61 12.03
C ARG A 195 -14.65 -24.85 11.35
N SER A 196 -13.99 -25.41 10.34
CA SER A 196 -14.48 -26.63 9.66
C SER A 196 -14.59 -27.83 10.60
N ARG A 197 -13.68 -27.96 11.59
CA ARG A 197 -13.68 -29.05 12.58
C ARG A 197 -14.61 -28.79 13.77
N VAL A 198 -14.83 -27.52 14.11
CA VAL A 198 -15.88 -27.11 15.04
C VAL A 198 -17.26 -27.48 14.49
N ASN A 199 -17.48 -27.31 13.18
CA ASN A 199 -18.77 -27.50 12.51
C ASN A 199 -19.14 -28.98 12.25
N ARG A 200 -19.19 -29.80 13.31
CA ARG A 200 -19.60 -31.21 13.29
C ARG A 200 -20.67 -31.47 14.35
N CYS A 201 -21.76 -32.14 13.98
CA CYS A 201 -22.95 -32.32 14.83
C CYS A 201 -22.81 -33.51 15.79
N PRO A 202 -22.83 -33.30 17.13
CA PRO A 202 -22.87 -34.41 18.09
C PRO A 202 -24.30 -34.88 18.41
N LEU A 203 -25.33 -34.07 18.13
CA LEU A 203 -26.72 -34.36 18.51
C LEU A 203 -27.21 -35.72 17.98
N GLY A 204 -27.92 -36.46 18.83
CA GLY A 204 -28.34 -37.84 18.57
C GLY A 204 -27.31 -38.89 19.03
N SER A 205 -26.27 -38.48 19.77
CA SER A 205 -25.33 -39.40 20.43
C SER A 205 -25.85 -39.91 21.78
N GLY A 206 -26.94 -39.33 22.29
CA GLY A 206 -27.49 -39.66 23.59
C GLY A 206 -26.47 -39.44 24.70
N ALA A 207 -26.49 -40.28 25.73
CA ALA A 207 -25.55 -40.14 26.84
C ALA A 207 -24.11 -40.57 26.50
N LEU A 208 -23.97 -41.59 25.65
CA LEU A 208 -22.69 -42.11 25.12
C LEU A 208 -22.85 -43.18 24.02
N ALA A 209 -23.98 -43.89 23.97
CA ALA A 209 -24.17 -45.08 23.14
C ALA A 209 -25.06 -44.86 21.90
N GLY A 210 -25.40 -43.61 21.59
CA GLY A 210 -26.33 -43.25 20.52
C GLY A 210 -27.77 -43.07 21.02
N ASN A 211 -28.62 -42.62 20.10
CA ASN A 211 -30.05 -42.48 20.31
C ASN A 211 -30.79 -43.81 19.99
N PRO A 212 -31.65 -44.32 20.89
CA PRO A 212 -32.30 -45.62 20.71
C PRO A 212 -33.59 -45.58 19.86
N PHE A 213 -34.03 -44.42 19.39
CA PHE A 213 -35.31 -44.22 18.70
C PHE A 213 -35.15 -43.85 17.22
N GLU A 214 -34.08 -44.34 16.57
CA GLU A 214 -33.84 -44.16 15.13
C GLU A 214 -33.92 -42.70 14.64
N ILE A 215 -33.52 -41.75 15.50
CA ILE A 215 -33.49 -40.33 15.14
C ILE A 215 -32.51 -40.10 13.98
N ASP A 216 -33.00 -39.42 12.93
CA ASP A 216 -32.22 -39.05 11.76
C ASP A 216 -31.20 -37.95 12.10
N ARG A 217 -29.95 -38.34 12.31
CA ARG A 217 -28.85 -37.43 12.67
C ARG A 217 -28.41 -36.54 11.50
N GLU A 218 -28.56 -37.00 10.26
CA GLU A 218 -28.24 -36.19 9.08
C GLU A 218 -29.27 -35.07 8.91
N PHE A 219 -30.54 -35.36 9.19
CA PHE A 219 -31.57 -34.33 9.29
C PHE A 219 -31.22 -33.29 10.37
N LEU A 220 -30.83 -33.72 11.57
CA LEU A 220 -30.43 -32.80 12.64
C LEU A 220 -29.23 -31.94 12.26
N ALA A 221 -28.19 -32.55 11.66
CA ALA A 221 -27.01 -31.81 11.21
C ALA A 221 -27.38 -30.73 10.19
N LYS A 222 -28.20 -31.10 9.18
CA LYS A 222 -28.67 -30.15 8.16
C LYS A 222 -29.53 -29.04 8.74
N GLU A 223 -30.48 -29.38 9.63
CA GLU A 223 -31.39 -28.43 10.27
C GLU A 223 -30.64 -27.38 11.11
N LEU A 224 -29.54 -27.79 11.75
CA LEU A 224 -28.72 -26.92 12.60
C LEU A 224 -27.55 -26.26 11.85
N GLY A 225 -27.40 -26.50 10.55
CA GLY A 225 -26.34 -25.92 9.73
C GLY A 225 -24.93 -26.51 9.97
N PHE A 226 -24.87 -27.74 10.47
CA PHE A 226 -23.63 -28.50 10.52
C PHE A 226 -23.30 -29.11 9.15
N GLU A 227 -22.01 -29.26 8.87
CA GLU A 227 -21.52 -29.87 7.62
C GLU A 227 -21.62 -31.40 7.62
N ALA A 228 -21.52 -32.03 8.79
CA ALA A 228 -21.60 -33.49 8.94
C ALA A 228 -21.85 -33.87 10.41
N VAL A 229 -22.29 -35.10 10.63
CA VAL A 229 -22.40 -35.71 11.96
C VAL A 229 -21.04 -36.18 12.49
N ILE A 230 -20.89 -36.25 13.81
CA ILE A 230 -19.78 -36.98 14.45
C ILE A 230 -20.10 -38.49 14.39
N PRO A 231 -19.29 -39.34 13.74
CA PRO A 231 -19.68 -40.72 13.47
C PRO A 231 -19.80 -41.62 14.73
N ASN A 232 -19.05 -41.34 15.78
CA ASN A 232 -19.01 -42.15 16.99
C ASN A 232 -19.66 -41.40 18.17
N SER A 233 -20.62 -42.03 18.85
CA SER A 233 -21.39 -41.39 19.93
C SER A 233 -20.56 -41.10 21.18
N MET A 234 -19.58 -41.94 21.53
CA MET A 234 -18.67 -41.70 22.65
C MET A 234 -17.80 -40.48 22.39
N VAL A 235 -17.36 -40.31 21.13
CA VAL A 235 -16.67 -39.09 20.67
C VAL A 235 -17.63 -37.90 20.70
N GLY A 236 -18.87 -38.06 20.20
CA GLY A 236 -19.86 -36.99 20.18
C GLY A 236 -20.12 -36.33 21.54
N VAL A 237 -20.03 -37.10 22.62
CA VAL A 237 -20.23 -36.58 23.99
C VAL A 237 -18.95 -36.23 24.73
N GLY A 238 -17.83 -36.90 24.42
CA GLY A 238 -16.56 -36.74 25.14
C GLY A 238 -15.58 -35.76 24.50
N ASP A 239 -15.72 -35.46 23.21
CA ASP A 239 -14.77 -34.65 22.46
C ASP A 239 -14.80 -33.16 22.87
N ARG A 240 -13.61 -32.62 23.15
CA ARG A 240 -13.34 -31.18 23.36
C ARG A 240 -12.09 -30.70 22.62
N ASP A 241 -11.60 -31.46 21.64
CA ASP A 241 -10.46 -31.06 20.82
C ASP A 241 -10.75 -29.75 20.08
N PHE A 242 -12.00 -29.54 19.66
CA PHE A 242 -12.42 -28.28 19.03
C PHE A 242 -12.26 -27.06 19.95
N VAL A 243 -12.42 -27.22 21.27
CA VAL A 243 -12.20 -26.15 22.25
C VAL A 243 -10.71 -25.85 22.36
N VAL A 244 -9.89 -26.90 22.47
CA VAL A 244 -8.42 -26.78 22.50
C VAL A 244 -7.90 -26.11 21.24
N GLU A 245 -8.37 -26.51 20.06
CA GLU A 245 -7.96 -25.92 18.78
C GLU A 245 -8.29 -24.42 18.70
N VAL A 246 -9.44 -24.00 19.22
CA VAL A 246 -9.81 -22.58 19.28
C VAL A 246 -8.91 -21.83 20.24
N LEU A 247 -8.67 -22.36 21.44
CA LEU A 247 -7.78 -21.74 22.44
C LEU A 247 -6.33 -21.65 21.94
N GLN A 248 -5.83 -22.68 21.25
CA GLN A 248 -4.51 -22.68 20.62
C GLN A 248 -4.41 -21.65 19.50
N TRP A 249 -5.39 -21.63 18.60
CA TRP A 249 -5.43 -20.64 17.52
C TRP A 249 -5.47 -19.21 18.09
N ALA A 250 -6.31 -18.96 19.08
CA ALA A 250 -6.41 -17.68 19.77
C ALA A 250 -5.11 -17.28 20.46
N THR A 251 -4.38 -18.24 21.05
CA THR A 251 -3.07 -18.01 21.66
C THR A 251 -2.04 -17.53 20.64
N VAL A 252 -2.01 -18.14 19.46
CA VAL A 252 -1.10 -17.71 18.37
C VAL A 252 -1.46 -16.32 17.89
N LEU A 253 -2.74 -16.06 17.62
CA LEU A 253 -3.23 -14.74 17.22
C LEU A 253 -2.85 -13.65 18.24
N MET A 254 -3.10 -13.90 19.53
CA MET A 254 -2.78 -12.95 20.58
C MET A 254 -1.27 -12.76 20.77
N SER A 255 -0.46 -13.77 20.45
CA SER A 255 0.99 -13.64 20.42
C SER A 255 1.48 -12.74 19.27
N HIS A 256 0.82 -12.77 18.11
CA HIS A 256 1.11 -11.81 17.04
C HIS A 256 0.63 -10.40 17.40
N ILE A 257 -0.56 -10.27 18.00
CA ILE A 257 -1.08 -8.98 18.48
C ILE A 257 -0.17 -8.39 19.58
N SER A 258 0.39 -9.20 20.48
CA SER A 258 1.27 -8.71 21.54
C SER A 258 2.61 -8.20 20.99
N ARG A 259 3.19 -8.88 19.99
CA ARG A 259 4.39 -8.40 19.28
C ARG A 259 4.11 -7.08 18.54
N TRP A 260 2.98 -7.02 17.84
CA TRP A 260 2.55 -5.79 17.18
C TRP A 260 2.35 -4.64 18.17
N ALA A 261 1.74 -4.93 19.32
CA ALA A 261 1.54 -3.95 20.39
C ALA A 261 2.87 -3.48 20.99
N GLU A 262 3.86 -4.35 21.16
CA GLU A 262 5.20 -4.00 21.64
C GLU A 262 5.86 -2.93 20.76
N ASP A 263 5.91 -3.17 19.45
CA ASP A 263 6.49 -2.24 18.49
C ASP A 263 5.77 -0.89 18.55
N MET A 264 4.44 -0.88 18.59
CA MET A 264 3.65 0.35 18.67
C MET A 264 3.84 1.10 20.00
N ILE A 265 4.01 0.38 21.12
CA ILE A 265 4.34 0.99 22.41
C ILE A 265 5.69 1.69 22.30
N LEU A 266 6.73 1.00 21.81
CA LEU A 266 8.07 1.57 21.61
C LEU A 266 8.04 2.77 20.67
N TYR A 267 7.35 2.67 19.53
CA TYR A 267 7.27 3.75 18.54
C TYR A 267 6.50 4.97 19.03
N SER A 268 5.66 4.82 20.08
CA SER A 268 4.91 5.90 20.70
C SER A 268 5.64 6.63 21.83
N THR A 269 6.80 6.13 22.29
CA THR A 269 7.52 6.79 23.39
C THR A 269 8.12 8.13 22.94
N ALA A 270 8.55 8.95 23.91
CA ALA A 270 9.17 10.23 23.61
C ALA A 270 10.55 10.06 22.92
N GLU A 271 11.24 8.94 23.19
CA GLU A 271 12.57 8.65 22.65
C GLU A 271 12.52 8.25 21.17
N PHE A 272 11.48 7.52 20.74
CA PHE A 272 11.29 7.17 19.33
C PHE A 272 10.46 8.22 18.61
N HIS A 273 9.30 8.56 19.18
CA HIS A 273 8.35 9.53 18.65
C HIS A 273 8.00 9.33 17.17
N PHE A 274 7.90 8.06 16.74
CA PHE A 274 7.54 7.70 15.36
C PHE A 274 6.04 7.79 15.13
N LEU A 275 5.23 7.63 16.17
CA LEU A 275 3.78 7.72 16.06
C LEU A 275 3.14 8.37 17.28
N THR A 276 1.87 8.73 17.14
CA THR A 276 1.03 9.22 18.22
C THR A 276 -0.34 8.57 18.14
N LEU A 277 -0.77 7.99 19.26
CA LEU A 277 -2.07 7.37 19.39
C LEU A 277 -3.18 8.41 19.48
N ALA A 278 -4.34 8.09 18.89
CA ALA A 278 -5.55 8.89 19.04
C ALA A 278 -6.04 8.88 20.50
N ASP A 279 -6.70 9.95 20.92
CA ASP A 279 -7.21 10.11 22.30
C ASP A 279 -8.20 9.00 22.67
N ALA A 280 -9.00 8.53 21.71
CA ALA A 280 -9.95 7.43 21.91
C ALA A 280 -9.30 6.10 22.35
N TYR A 281 -8.01 5.91 22.09
CA TYR A 281 -7.27 4.69 22.39
C TYR A 281 -6.05 4.91 23.31
N SER A 282 -5.96 6.09 23.94
CA SER A 282 -4.89 6.45 24.86
C SER A 282 -5.46 7.09 26.11
N THR A 283 -4.68 7.10 27.19
CA THR A 283 -5.01 7.91 28.37
C THR A 283 -4.00 9.02 28.57
N GLY A 284 -4.42 10.14 29.15
CA GLY A 284 -3.56 11.30 29.40
C GLY A 284 -3.30 11.52 30.89
N SER A 285 -2.29 12.33 31.20
CA SER A 285 -2.12 12.88 32.55
C SER A 285 -2.75 14.26 32.63
N SER A 286 -3.53 14.53 33.69
CA SER A 286 -4.07 15.87 33.97
C SER A 286 -2.98 16.92 34.26
N LEU A 287 -1.76 16.49 34.60
CA LEU A 287 -0.62 17.37 34.90
C LEU A 287 0.35 17.53 33.72
N MET A 288 0.36 16.59 32.77
CA MET A 288 1.31 16.56 31.64
C MET A 288 0.54 16.38 30.33
N PRO A 289 0.08 17.47 29.69
CA PRO A 289 -0.80 17.41 28.53
C PRO A 289 -0.17 16.74 27.30
N GLN A 290 1.15 16.71 27.20
CA GLN A 290 1.88 16.00 26.15
C GLN A 290 1.98 14.49 26.36
N LYS A 291 1.76 14.01 27.60
CA LYS A 291 1.95 12.59 27.94
C LYS A 291 0.71 11.78 27.57
N LYS A 292 0.82 10.96 26.53
CA LYS A 292 -0.16 9.95 26.14
C LYS A 292 0.34 8.56 26.49
N ASN A 293 -0.44 7.82 27.27
CA ASN A 293 -0.17 6.44 27.64
C ASN A 293 -0.83 5.50 26.62
N SER A 294 -0.14 4.43 26.27
CA SER A 294 -0.56 3.42 25.30
C SER A 294 -1.41 2.30 25.93
N ASP A 295 -2.37 2.64 26.79
CA ASP A 295 -3.17 1.67 27.59
C ASP A 295 -3.81 0.58 26.72
N SER A 296 -4.33 0.96 25.56
CA SER A 296 -4.94 0.00 24.62
C SER A 296 -3.95 -1.08 24.21
N LEU A 297 -2.73 -0.69 23.83
CA LEU A 297 -1.65 -1.59 23.42
C LEU A 297 -1.11 -2.42 24.58
N GLU A 298 -0.97 -1.82 25.76
CA GLU A 298 -0.53 -2.54 26.97
C GLU A 298 -1.54 -3.62 27.37
N LEU A 299 -2.84 -3.32 27.29
CA LEU A 299 -3.89 -4.30 27.53
C LEU A 299 -3.92 -5.39 26.46
N LEU A 300 -3.67 -5.07 25.19
CA LEU A 300 -3.53 -6.08 24.12
C LEU A 300 -2.39 -7.06 24.44
N ARG A 301 -1.22 -6.52 24.82
CA ARG A 301 -0.05 -7.32 25.23
C ARG A 301 -0.36 -8.18 26.48
N GLY A 302 -0.95 -7.58 27.52
CA GLY A 302 -1.30 -8.29 28.75
C GLY A 302 -2.35 -9.40 28.57
N LYS A 303 -3.35 -9.17 27.71
CA LYS A 303 -4.40 -10.16 27.40
C LYS A 303 -3.86 -11.39 26.67
N SER A 304 -2.70 -11.30 26.02
CA SER A 304 -2.03 -12.47 25.44
C SER A 304 -1.70 -13.54 26.49
N GLY A 305 -1.24 -13.14 27.68
CA GLY A 305 -0.95 -14.09 28.76
C GLY A 305 -2.21 -14.77 29.31
N ARG A 306 -3.32 -14.04 29.40
CA ARG A 306 -4.62 -14.57 29.83
C ARG A 306 -5.13 -15.68 28.89
N VAL A 307 -5.09 -15.43 27.58
CA VAL A 307 -5.51 -16.42 26.57
C VAL A 307 -4.62 -17.67 26.58
N PHE A 308 -3.30 -17.50 26.71
CA PHE A 308 -2.40 -18.65 26.87
C PHE A 308 -2.71 -19.47 28.13
N GLY A 309 -2.95 -18.81 29.27
CA GLY A 309 -3.28 -19.47 30.53
C GLY A 309 -4.57 -20.31 30.44
N GLN A 310 -5.58 -19.82 29.72
CA GLN A 310 -6.83 -20.56 29.47
C GLN A 310 -6.58 -21.83 28.65
N MET A 311 -5.79 -21.71 27.58
CA MET A 311 -5.39 -22.85 26.76
C MET A 311 -4.64 -23.89 27.59
N ALA A 312 -3.63 -23.47 28.35
CA ALA A 312 -2.81 -24.35 29.18
C ALA A 312 -3.65 -25.04 30.27
N GLY A 313 -4.52 -24.29 30.95
CA GLY A 313 -5.40 -24.81 31.99
C GLY A 313 -6.36 -25.88 31.46
N PHE A 314 -7.11 -25.55 30.40
CA PHE A 314 -8.09 -26.48 29.85
C PHE A 314 -7.45 -27.72 29.20
N MET A 315 -6.30 -27.56 28.52
CA MET A 315 -5.55 -28.70 27.99
C MET A 315 -5.14 -29.68 29.10
N TYR A 316 -4.86 -29.17 30.31
CA TYR A 316 -4.53 -30.02 31.45
C TYR A 316 -5.77 -30.62 32.13
N THR A 317 -6.93 -29.96 32.07
CA THR A 317 -8.23 -30.56 32.46
C THR A 317 -8.53 -31.83 31.65
N LEU A 318 -8.23 -31.82 30.35
CA LEU A 318 -8.45 -32.99 29.48
C LEU A 318 -7.46 -34.14 29.72
N LYS A 319 -6.29 -33.84 30.29
CA LYS A 319 -5.20 -34.81 30.40
C LYS A 319 -5.63 -36.02 31.25
N GLY A 320 -5.66 -37.19 30.61
CA GLY A 320 -5.87 -38.47 31.28
C GLY A 320 -7.33 -38.73 31.70
N LEU A 321 -8.30 -37.97 31.20
CA LEU A 321 -9.71 -38.29 31.41
C LEU A 321 -10.07 -39.65 30.80
N PRO A 322 -10.76 -40.54 31.53
CA PRO A 322 -11.26 -41.79 30.96
C PRO A 322 -12.43 -41.50 30.01
N SER A 323 -12.67 -42.37 29.02
CA SER A 323 -13.87 -42.23 28.18
C SER A 323 -15.15 -42.42 29.01
N SER A 324 -16.26 -41.72 28.72
CA SER A 324 -16.52 -40.78 27.61
C SER A 324 -16.77 -39.35 28.11
N TYR A 325 -17.97 -39.05 28.63
CA TYR A 325 -18.25 -37.78 29.32
C TYR A 325 -17.90 -37.89 30.79
N ASN A 326 -17.20 -36.87 31.31
CA ASN A 326 -16.91 -36.70 32.74
C ASN A 326 -17.27 -35.26 33.12
N LYS A 327 -17.59 -35.02 34.40
CA LYS A 327 -18.04 -33.70 34.88
C LYS A 327 -16.96 -32.63 34.72
N ASP A 328 -15.68 -33.03 34.67
CA ASP A 328 -14.52 -32.19 34.33
C ASP A 328 -14.72 -31.43 33.01
N LEU A 329 -15.46 -32.01 32.04
CA LEU A 329 -15.79 -31.36 30.77
C LEU A 329 -16.75 -30.16 30.91
N GLN A 330 -17.19 -29.82 32.11
CA GLN A 330 -17.91 -28.57 32.40
C GLN A 330 -16.99 -27.34 32.37
N GLU A 331 -15.68 -27.53 32.62
CA GLU A 331 -14.64 -26.50 32.60
C GLU A 331 -14.23 -26.05 31.19
N ASP A 332 -14.91 -26.54 30.15
CA ASP A 332 -14.70 -26.13 28.75
C ASP A 332 -15.22 -24.71 28.46
N LYS A 333 -16.25 -24.27 29.17
CA LYS A 333 -17.07 -23.10 28.85
C LYS A 333 -16.41 -21.79 29.28
N GLU A 334 -16.08 -21.64 30.56
CA GLU A 334 -15.52 -20.40 31.10
C GLU A 334 -14.23 -19.94 30.39
N PRO A 335 -13.19 -20.79 30.23
CA PRO A 335 -11.98 -20.37 29.52
C PRO A 335 -12.26 -20.05 28.05
N LEU A 336 -13.17 -20.78 27.40
CA LEU A 336 -13.51 -20.55 26.00
C LEU A 336 -14.31 -19.25 25.79
N PHE A 337 -15.32 -19.00 26.63
CA PHE A 337 -16.15 -17.79 26.54
C PHE A 337 -15.33 -16.54 26.77
N ASP A 338 -14.48 -16.57 27.80
CA ASP A 338 -13.60 -15.45 28.08
C ASP A 338 -12.52 -15.26 26.99
N CYS A 339 -11.97 -16.34 26.45
CA CYS A 339 -11.05 -16.30 25.31
C CYS A 339 -11.70 -15.63 24.10
N CYS A 340 -12.88 -16.11 23.68
CA CYS A 340 -13.64 -15.58 22.54
C CYS A 340 -14.00 -14.09 22.71
N SER A 341 -14.45 -13.69 23.91
CA SER A 341 -14.71 -12.29 24.23
C SER A 341 -13.43 -11.44 24.15
N THR A 342 -12.33 -11.97 24.71
CA THR A 342 -11.03 -11.31 24.72
C THR A 342 -10.51 -11.09 23.30
N ILE A 343 -10.47 -12.11 22.44
CA ILE A 343 -9.95 -11.97 21.08
C ILE A 343 -10.81 -11.05 20.21
N ASN A 344 -12.14 -11.12 20.32
CA ASN A 344 -13.04 -10.27 19.53
C ASN A 344 -12.87 -8.79 19.90
N ASN A 345 -12.74 -8.50 21.20
CA ASN A 345 -12.45 -7.15 21.67
C ASN A 345 -11.05 -6.70 21.27
N SER A 346 -10.04 -7.58 21.40
CA SER A 346 -8.65 -7.27 21.05
C SER A 346 -8.48 -6.94 19.56
N ILE A 347 -9.08 -7.70 18.65
CA ILE A 347 -9.01 -7.42 17.20
C ILE A 347 -9.65 -6.06 16.87
N GLN A 348 -10.80 -5.75 17.48
CA GLN A 348 -11.50 -4.48 17.25
C GLN A 348 -10.71 -3.30 17.82
N ILE A 349 -10.12 -3.43 19.01
CA ILE A 349 -9.25 -2.40 19.58
C ILE A 349 -8.00 -2.20 18.71
N ALA A 350 -7.35 -3.28 18.26
CA ALA A 350 -6.22 -3.18 17.34
C ALA A 350 -6.60 -2.46 16.05
N SER A 351 -7.78 -2.78 15.49
CA SER A 351 -8.34 -2.13 14.29
C SER A 351 -8.56 -0.63 14.51
N GLY A 352 -9.09 -0.25 15.67
CA GLY A 352 -9.29 1.15 16.06
C GLY A 352 -7.98 1.92 16.21
N VAL A 353 -7.01 1.34 16.91
CA VAL A 353 -5.68 1.94 17.10
C VAL A 353 -4.99 2.17 15.75
N ILE A 354 -4.88 1.13 14.92
CA ILE A 354 -4.16 1.24 13.65
C ILE A 354 -4.90 2.07 12.62
N SER A 355 -6.23 2.20 12.67
CA SER A 355 -6.94 3.09 11.74
C SER A 355 -6.82 4.57 12.10
N THR A 356 -6.52 4.91 13.36
CA THR A 356 -6.58 6.29 13.86
C THR A 356 -5.25 6.87 14.30
N LEU A 357 -4.19 6.06 14.49
CA LEU A 357 -2.88 6.58 14.88
C LEU A 357 -2.30 7.48 13.78
N THR A 358 -1.57 8.51 14.21
CA THR A 358 -0.82 9.42 13.33
C THR A 358 0.66 9.02 13.36
N ILE A 359 1.27 8.90 12.19
CA ILE A 359 2.72 8.69 12.06
C ILE A 359 3.45 10.03 11.93
N HIS A 360 4.74 10.03 12.28
CA HIS A 360 5.64 11.18 12.17
C HIS A 360 6.79 10.84 11.21
N PRO A 361 6.57 10.95 9.87
CA PRO A 361 7.56 10.54 8.86
C PRO A 361 8.91 11.24 9.02
N GLU A 362 8.90 12.51 9.42
CA GLU A 362 10.13 13.28 9.66
C GLU A 362 10.97 12.69 10.78
N ASN A 363 10.35 12.26 11.88
CA ASN A 363 11.06 11.64 13.00
C ASN A 363 11.57 10.24 12.62
N MET A 364 10.76 9.47 11.90
CA MET A 364 11.16 8.16 11.39
C MET A 364 12.38 8.26 10.46
N LYS A 365 12.41 9.28 9.58
CA LYS A 365 13.52 9.55 8.68
C LYS A 365 14.74 10.10 9.42
N ALA A 366 14.55 11.02 10.36
CA ALA A 366 15.64 11.59 11.17
C ALA A 366 16.32 10.55 12.07
N ALA A 367 15.63 9.47 12.42
CA ALA A 367 16.21 8.37 13.17
C ALA A 367 17.15 7.48 12.33
N LEU A 368 17.21 7.64 11.00
CA LEU A 368 18.16 6.92 10.16
C LEU A 368 19.56 7.50 10.37
N SER A 369 20.49 6.66 10.85
CA SER A 369 21.91 7.05 10.98
C SER A 369 22.71 6.67 9.74
N ALA A 370 23.77 7.43 9.45
CA ALA A 370 24.68 7.14 8.33
C ALA A 370 25.34 5.76 8.45
N SER A 371 25.52 5.29 9.69
CA SER A 371 26.01 3.95 10.03
C SER A 371 25.21 2.82 9.39
N LEU A 372 23.91 3.03 9.09
CA LEU A 372 23.06 2.03 8.45
C LEU A 372 23.44 1.76 6.99
N PHE A 373 24.14 2.71 6.35
CA PHE A 373 24.54 2.64 4.94
C PHE A 373 25.90 1.96 4.73
N VAL A 374 26.58 1.55 5.80
CA VAL A 374 27.86 0.78 5.71
C VAL A 374 27.65 -0.52 4.94
N ASN A 375 26.51 -1.19 5.15
CA ASN A 375 26.13 -2.38 4.40
C ASN A 375 25.87 -2.07 2.92
N GLU A 376 25.33 -0.89 2.59
CA GLU A 376 25.13 -0.50 1.18
C GLU A 376 26.45 -0.21 0.48
N ILE A 377 27.42 0.42 1.16
CA ILE A 377 28.78 0.61 0.65
C ILE A 377 29.42 -0.75 0.36
N ARG A 378 29.31 -1.70 1.29
CA ARG A 378 29.81 -3.06 1.08
C ARG A 378 29.15 -3.72 -0.12
N ASP A 379 27.81 -3.70 -0.18
CA ASP A 379 27.06 -4.36 -1.24
C ASP A 379 27.34 -3.72 -2.61
N TYR A 380 27.55 -2.40 -2.65
CA TYR A 380 28.03 -1.67 -3.83
C TYR A 380 29.41 -2.16 -4.28
N LEU A 381 30.38 -2.27 -3.37
CA LEU A 381 31.73 -2.74 -3.68
C LEU A 381 31.73 -4.19 -4.18
N ILE A 382 30.89 -5.05 -3.61
CA ILE A 382 30.69 -6.42 -4.10
C ILE A 382 30.14 -6.41 -5.53
N ARG A 383 29.15 -5.57 -5.83
CA ARG A 383 28.61 -5.40 -7.20
C ARG A 383 29.65 -4.84 -8.17
N LYS A 384 30.68 -4.14 -7.69
CA LYS A 384 31.84 -3.65 -8.47
C LYS A 384 32.96 -4.68 -8.62
N GLY A 385 32.77 -5.90 -8.10
CA GLY A 385 33.67 -7.04 -8.33
C GLY A 385 34.64 -7.33 -7.19
N LEU A 386 34.55 -6.63 -6.05
CA LEU A 386 35.35 -6.96 -4.87
C LEU A 386 34.83 -8.22 -4.18
N SER A 387 35.72 -8.98 -3.54
CA SER A 387 35.30 -10.04 -2.64
C SER A 387 34.59 -9.48 -1.41
N GLN A 388 33.72 -10.27 -0.79
CA GLN A 388 33.01 -9.86 0.42
C GLN A 388 33.97 -9.46 1.57
N SER A 389 35.14 -10.10 1.66
CA SER A 389 36.16 -9.76 2.67
C SER A 389 36.71 -8.36 2.43
N GLU A 390 37.12 -8.05 1.20
CA GLU A 390 37.67 -6.74 0.83
C GLU A 390 36.61 -5.64 0.98
N ALA A 391 35.38 -5.88 0.53
CA ALA A 391 34.27 -4.94 0.67
C ALA A 391 33.94 -4.66 2.15
N ASN A 392 33.99 -5.68 3.02
CA ASN A 392 33.77 -5.53 4.46
C ASN A 392 34.85 -4.66 5.11
N ASP A 393 36.12 -4.91 4.80
CA ASP A 393 37.23 -4.16 5.39
C ASP A 393 37.18 -2.69 4.95
N ILE A 394 36.94 -2.43 3.66
CA ILE A 394 36.79 -1.07 3.15
C ILE A 394 35.58 -0.37 3.78
N SER A 395 34.41 -1.03 3.83
CA SER A 395 33.22 -0.43 4.45
C SER A 395 33.43 -0.12 5.94
N ARG A 396 34.15 -0.99 6.66
CA ARG A 396 34.50 -0.78 8.07
C ARG A 396 35.43 0.42 8.23
N SER A 397 36.48 0.51 7.43
CA SER A 397 37.39 1.65 7.46
C SER A 397 36.69 2.97 7.11
N CYS A 398 35.74 2.96 6.16
CA CYS A 398 34.91 4.13 5.87
C CYS A 398 34.06 4.56 7.08
N TYR A 399 33.46 3.59 7.78
CA TYR A 399 32.70 3.84 9.00
C TYR A 399 33.58 4.39 10.14
N GLU A 400 34.71 3.74 10.42
CA GLU A 400 35.64 4.15 11.48
C GLU A 400 36.17 5.57 11.24
N LEU A 401 36.47 5.92 9.98
CA LEU A 401 36.87 7.27 9.61
C LEU A 401 35.74 8.28 9.86
N ALA A 402 34.53 7.98 9.37
CA ALA A 402 33.37 8.85 9.57
C ALA A 402 33.02 9.04 11.05
N ASP A 403 33.13 7.99 11.86
CA ASP A 403 32.90 8.05 13.31
C ASP A 403 33.97 8.89 14.02
N SER A 404 35.24 8.72 13.66
CA SER A 404 36.34 9.52 14.20
C SER A 404 36.24 11.02 13.87
N GLU A 405 35.61 11.37 12.75
CA GLU A 405 35.37 12.74 12.31
C GLU A 405 34.03 13.31 12.82
N GLY A 406 33.24 12.53 13.57
CA GLY A 406 31.92 12.93 14.07
C GLY A 406 30.81 12.94 13.00
N LEU A 407 31.09 12.39 11.81
CA LEU A 407 30.21 12.35 10.63
C LEU A 407 29.37 11.07 10.56
N ALA A 408 29.55 10.09 11.46
CA ALA A 408 28.82 8.81 11.43
C ALA A 408 27.30 8.92 11.62
N ASN A 409 26.82 10.03 12.17
CA ASN A 409 25.39 10.34 12.34
C ASN A 409 24.87 11.34 11.30
N GLU A 410 25.74 11.92 10.48
CA GLU A 410 25.30 12.72 9.35
C GLU A 410 24.93 11.76 8.23
N LEU A 411 23.62 11.56 7.98
CA LEU A 411 23.16 11.08 6.68
C LEU A 411 24.01 11.81 5.64
N PRO A 412 24.65 11.11 4.68
CA PRO A 412 25.50 11.80 3.73
C PRO A 412 24.66 12.90 3.09
N ASN A 413 24.91 14.15 3.50
CA ASN A 413 24.49 15.30 2.75
C ASN A 413 25.13 15.04 1.39
N SER A 414 24.29 14.80 0.41
CA SER A 414 24.66 14.43 -0.95
C SER A 414 25.43 15.59 -1.58
N THR A 415 26.69 15.71 -1.20
CA THR A 415 27.66 16.66 -1.74
C THR A 415 29.06 16.09 -1.59
N ARG A 416 29.23 14.77 -1.68
CA ARG A 416 30.35 14.31 -2.50
C ARG A 416 29.91 14.54 -3.94
N LEU A 417 30.45 15.60 -4.55
CA LEU A 417 30.48 15.71 -5.99
C LEU A 417 30.97 14.35 -6.50
N PRO A 418 30.20 13.69 -7.36
CA PRO A 418 30.56 12.36 -7.81
C PRO A 418 31.88 12.44 -8.58
N GLU A 419 32.54 11.31 -8.85
CA GLU A 419 33.80 11.35 -9.61
C GLU A 419 33.57 12.06 -10.95
N PHE A 420 34.51 12.93 -11.34
CA PHE A 420 34.44 13.66 -12.61
C PHE A 420 34.15 12.68 -13.77
N GLY A 421 33.13 12.98 -14.57
CA GLY A 421 32.66 12.08 -15.63
C GLY A 421 31.65 11.01 -15.22
N SER A 422 31.01 11.16 -14.05
CA SER A 422 29.97 10.25 -13.58
C SER A 422 28.57 10.64 -14.06
N ILE A 423 27.73 9.61 -14.18
CA ILE A 423 26.29 9.74 -14.37
C ILE A 423 25.61 9.56 -13.01
N ILE A 424 24.84 10.57 -12.61
CA ILE A 424 23.99 10.53 -11.43
C ILE A 424 22.61 10.08 -11.88
N ASP A 425 22.16 8.94 -11.39
CA ASP A 425 20.77 8.53 -11.51
C ASP A 425 19.91 9.32 -10.52
N ILE A 426 19.18 10.31 -11.02
CA ILE A 426 18.28 11.14 -10.22
C ILE A 426 16.83 10.65 -10.26
N GLY A 427 16.56 9.61 -11.05
CA GLY A 427 15.22 9.09 -11.29
C GLY A 427 15.08 8.26 -12.56
N GLY A 428 16.10 8.18 -13.41
CA GLY A 428 16.10 7.40 -14.64
C GLY A 428 15.73 5.92 -14.46
N THR A 429 16.27 5.24 -13.43
CA THR A 429 15.87 3.84 -13.13
C THR A 429 14.40 3.70 -12.74
N ARG A 430 13.81 4.73 -12.13
CA ARG A 430 12.38 4.74 -11.76
C ARG A 430 11.50 5.07 -12.95
N CYS A 431 11.94 6.01 -13.80
CA CYS A 431 11.17 6.48 -14.94
C CYS A 431 10.91 5.38 -15.95
N MET A 432 11.90 4.54 -16.30
CA MET A 432 11.78 3.59 -17.40
C MET A 432 10.78 2.42 -17.15
N PRO A 433 10.73 1.77 -15.97
CA PRO A 433 9.74 0.73 -15.69
C PRO A 433 8.34 1.27 -15.31
N ALA A 434 8.24 2.55 -14.95
CA ALA A 434 7.00 3.18 -14.46
C ALA A 434 6.25 3.97 -15.53
N ILE A 435 6.61 3.84 -16.80
CA ILE A 435 5.90 4.48 -17.91
C ILE A 435 4.52 3.84 -18.06
N THR A 436 3.49 4.53 -17.57
CA THR A 436 2.08 4.11 -17.70
C THR A 436 1.38 4.85 -18.84
N LYS A 437 0.14 4.45 -19.15
CA LYS A 437 -0.76 5.15 -20.08
C LYS A 437 -0.77 6.67 -19.86
N GLU A 438 -0.85 7.13 -18.61
CA GLU A 438 -0.96 8.57 -18.27
C GLU A 438 0.31 9.36 -18.63
N LEU A 439 1.46 8.68 -18.65
CA LEU A 439 2.74 9.25 -19.04
C LEU A 439 2.96 9.25 -20.56
N LEU A 440 2.34 8.29 -21.27
CA LEU A 440 2.49 8.11 -22.72
C LEU A 440 1.44 8.85 -23.54
N LEU A 441 0.20 8.91 -23.06
CA LEU A 441 -0.91 9.58 -23.73
C LEU A 441 -1.50 10.66 -22.84
N HIS A 442 -1.39 11.91 -23.30
CA HIS A 442 -2.06 13.04 -22.69
C HIS A 442 -3.33 13.35 -23.49
N GLU A 443 -4.47 13.46 -22.80
CA GLU A 443 -5.78 13.81 -23.40
C GLU A 443 -6.34 15.19 -22.98
N PRO A 444 -5.57 16.30 -22.99
CA PRO A 444 -6.11 17.60 -22.66
C PRO A 444 -7.13 18.07 -23.72
N ALA A 445 -8.33 18.45 -23.26
CA ALA A 445 -9.40 18.98 -24.11
C ALA A 445 -9.79 18.08 -25.30
N GLY A 446 -9.69 16.75 -25.13
CA GLY A 446 -10.05 15.76 -26.17
C GLY A 446 -8.99 15.57 -27.26
N ARG A 447 -7.81 16.18 -27.13
CA ARG A 447 -6.68 15.98 -28.06
C ARG A 447 -5.82 14.83 -27.55
N ARG A 448 -5.60 13.80 -28.35
CA ARG A 448 -4.71 12.67 -28.02
C ARG A 448 -3.28 13.02 -28.44
N ILE A 449 -2.38 13.15 -27.48
CA ILE A 449 -0.98 13.53 -27.70
C ILE A 449 -0.07 12.43 -27.14
N LEU A 450 0.82 11.91 -28.00
CA LEU A 450 1.88 10.99 -27.59
C LEU A 450 3.02 11.79 -26.94
N SER A 451 3.47 11.31 -25.80
CA SER A 451 4.53 11.95 -25.03
C SER A 451 5.87 11.91 -25.76
N VAL A 452 6.62 13.01 -25.68
CA VAL A 452 7.97 13.15 -26.26
C VAL A 452 8.98 12.16 -25.68
N VAL A 453 8.69 11.55 -24.52
CA VAL A 453 9.49 10.46 -23.93
C VAL A 453 9.67 9.30 -24.92
N THR A 454 8.69 9.06 -25.79
CA THR A 454 8.78 8.04 -26.84
C THR A 454 9.88 8.33 -27.87
N LEU A 455 10.34 9.57 -27.99
CA LEU A 455 11.38 10.00 -28.93
C LEU A 455 12.79 10.04 -28.30
N SER A 456 12.90 9.76 -26.99
CA SER A 456 14.10 10.02 -26.19
C SER A 456 14.91 8.76 -25.84
N ASP A 457 14.77 7.67 -26.60
CA ASP A 457 15.70 6.53 -26.51
C ASP A 457 16.94 6.75 -27.36
N TYR A 458 17.93 5.86 -27.20
CA TYR A 458 19.22 6.01 -27.87
C TYR A 458 19.11 6.04 -29.42
N PRO A 459 18.37 5.13 -30.09
CA PRO A 459 18.12 5.24 -31.53
C PRO A 459 17.38 6.52 -31.94
N GLY A 460 16.39 6.97 -31.16
CA GLY A 460 15.69 8.23 -31.39
C GLY A 460 16.65 9.43 -31.37
N LEU A 461 17.51 9.51 -30.37
CA LEU A 461 18.53 10.56 -30.27
C LEU A 461 19.59 10.47 -31.39
N GLN A 462 19.91 9.28 -31.90
CA GLN A 462 20.74 9.15 -33.11
C GLN A 462 20.07 9.76 -34.36
N LEU A 463 18.77 9.55 -34.54
CA LEU A 463 18.00 10.15 -35.64
C LEU A 463 17.91 11.67 -35.46
N TRP A 464 17.63 12.14 -34.25
CA TRP A 464 17.63 13.56 -33.90
C TRP A 464 19.00 14.22 -34.16
N SER A 465 20.08 13.57 -33.76
CA SER A 465 21.43 14.04 -34.04
C SER A 465 21.67 14.17 -35.54
N LYS A 466 21.34 13.16 -36.36
CA LYS A 466 21.47 13.25 -37.83
C LYS A 466 20.65 14.41 -38.41
N LEU A 467 19.43 14.63 -37.93
CA LEU A 467 18.56 15.73 -38.35
C LEU A 467 19.20 17.10 -38.08
N THR A 468 19.72 17.33 -36.87
CA THR A 468 20.34 18.60 -36.46
C THR A 468 21.69 18.89 -37.15
N HIS A 469 22.22 17.95 -37.93
CA HIS A 469 23.39 18.16 -38.80
C HIS A 469 22.99 18.50 -40.24
N THR A 470 21.71 18.45 -40.60
CA THR A 470 21.26 18.81 -41.94
C THR A 470 21.33 20.33 -42.15
N PRO A 471 21.77 20.81 -43.32
CA PRO A 471 21.83 22.25 -43.60
C PRO A 471 20.46 22.95 -43.59
N THR A 472 19.38 22.18 -43.77
CA THR A 472 18.00 22.67 -43.80
C THR A 472 17.43 22.90 -42.40
N TYR A 473 17.92 22.18 -41.38
CA TYR A 473 17.48 22.37 -39.98
C TYR A 473 18.23 23.53 -39.32
N TYR A 474 17.81 24.76 -39.61
CA TYR A 474 18.55 25.98 -39.27
C TYR A 474 18.69 26.24 -37.75
N GLN A 475 17.77 25.73 -36.93
CA GLN A 475 17.70 26.09 -35.52
C GLN A 475 19.02 25.79 -34.78
N THR A 476 19.54 24.56 -34.93
CA THR A 476 20.75 24.14 -34.24
C THR A 476 21.99 24.89 -34.73
N SER A 477 22.12 25.11 -36.04
CA SER A 477 23.28 25.85 -36.58
C SER A 477 23.29 27.31 -36.15
N ASP A 478 22.12 27.92 -36.06
CA ASP A 478 21.97 29.34 -35.73
C ASP A 478 22.19 29.60 -34.23
N GLU A 479 21.72 28.72 -33.34
CA GLU A 479 22.07 28.76 -31.91
C GLU A 479 23.58 28.59 -31.70
N ILE A 480 24.21 27.62 -32.39
CA ILE A 480 25.68 27.44 -32.30
C ILE A 480 26.40 28.73 -32.74
N LEU A 481 25.96 29.37 -33.81
CA LEU A 481 26.56 30.61 -34.32
C LEU A 481 26.40 31.77 -33.30
N LEU A 482 25.24 31.89 -32.67
CA LEU A 482 24.98 32.89 -31.64
C LEU A 482 25.89 32.67 -30.43
N LEU A 483 25.97 31.44 -29.92
CA LEU A 483 26.87 31.10 -28.82
C LEU A 483 28.33 31.35 -29.17
N GLN A 484 28.79 31.01 -30.37
CA GLN A 484 30.16 31.32 -30.81
C GLN A 484 30.46 32.82 -30.81
N LYS A 485 29.49 33.65 -31.21
CA LYS A 485 29.67 35.09 -31.31
C LYS A 485 29.55 35.80 -29.96
N HIS A 486 28.70 35.29 -29.06
CA HIS A 486 28.32 35.96 -27.81
C HIS A 486 28.79 35.23 -26.55
N ALA A 487 29.52 34.11 -26.66
CA ALA A 487 30.03 33.35 -25.50
C ALA A 487 30.81 34.21 -24.51
N VAL A 488 31.64 35.15 -24.99
CA VAL A 488 32.40 36.08 -24.13
C VAL A 488 31.47 36.94 -23.27
N GLU A 489 30.38 37.44 -23.86
CA GLU A 489 29.38 38.26 -23.17
C GLU A 489 28.54 37.42 -22.21
N ILE A 490 28.09 36.23 -22.65
CA ILE A 490 27.26 35.32 -21.85
C ILE A 490 28.04 34.83 -20.63
N SER A 491 29.26 34.33 -20.83
CA SER A 491 30.12 33.81 -19.75
C SER A 491 30.56 34.87 -18.74
N SER A 492 30.44 36.18 -19.04
CA SER A 492 30.65 37.25 -18.06
C SER A 492 29.59 37.27 -16.95
N SER A 493 28.46 36.59 -17.17
CA SER A 493 27.39 36.43 -16.19
C SER A 493 27.51 35.12 -15.39
N ILE A 494 28.54 34.31 -15.65
CA ILE A 494 28.83 33.08 -14.93
C ILE A 494 29.97 33.36 -13.95
N VAL A 495 29.84 32.87 -12.71
CA VAL A 495 30.86 33.04 -11.66
C VAL A 495 31.57 31.71 -11.34
N PRO A 496 32.82 31.73 -10.86
CA PRO A 496 33.48 30.51 -10.40
C PRO A 496 32.67 29.78 -9.33
N GLY A 497 32.62 28.45 -9.43
CA GLY A 497 31.83 27.58 -8.56
C GLY A 497 30.37 27.40 -9.01
N SER A 498 29.96 27.98 -10.15
CA SER A 498 28.60 27.83 -10.66
C SER A 498 28.28 26.39 -11.06
N VAL A 499 27.04 25.98 -10.79
CA VAL A 499 26.43 24.77 -11.35
C VAL A 499 25.66 25.15 -12.61
N ILE A 500 26.07 24.58 -13.73
CA ILE A 500 25.44 24.75 -15.04
C ILE A 500 24.60 23.50 -15.32
N VAL A 501 23.28 23.65 -15.45
CA VAL A 501 22.37 22.54 -15.80
C VAL A 501 21.84 22.74 -17.22
N ASP A 502 22.14 21.80 -18.11
CA ASP A 502 21.64 21.77 -19.49
C ASP A 502 20.38 20.91 -19.60
N ILE A 503 19.22 21.58 -19.67
CA ILE A 503 17.89 20.97 -19.57
C ILE A 503 17.50 20.37 -20.92
N GLY A 504 17.48 19.04 -21.00
CA GLY A 504 17.25 18.33 -22.26
C GLY A 504 18.45 18.50 -23.17
N SER A 505 19.62 18.15 -22.66
CA SER A 505 20.90 18.40 -23.30
C SER A 505 20.91 17.91 -24.75
N GLY A 506 20.33 16.73 -25.02
CA GLY A 506 20.06 16.16 -26.33
C GLY A 506 21.32 15.86 -27.15
N GLY A 507 22.18 16.83 -27.38
CA GLY A 507 23.52 16.67 -27.93
C GLY A 507 24.37 17.92 -27.68
N LEU A 508 25.63 17.71 -27.37
CA LEU A 508 26.52 18.74 -26.80
C LEU A 508 26.96 19.85 -27.74
N ARG A 509 26.70 19.72 -29.04
CA ARG A 509 27.19 20.66 -30.07
C ARG A 509 26.79 22.10 -29.80
N LYS A 510 25.58 22.31 -29.28
CA LYS A 510 25.04 23.64 -28.99
C LYS A 510 25.80 24.29 -27.83
N VAL A 511 26.04 23.56 -26.75
CA VAL A 511 26.61 24.13 -25.51
C VAL A 511 28.13 24.30 -25.57
N MET A 512 28.81 23.55 -26.45
CA MET A 512 30.28 23.56 -26.57
C MET A 512 30.93 24.95 -26.70
N PRO A 513 30.46 25.89 -27.54
CA PRO A 513 31.08 27.21 -27.64
C PRO A 513 31.08 27.98 -26.32
N LEU A 514 30.04 27.81 -25.49
CA LEU A 514 29.99 28.44 -24.16
C LEU A 514 30.96 27.77 -23.18
N LEU A 515 31.00 26.43 -23.16
CA LEU A 515 31.92 25.70 -22.28
C LEU A 515 33.39 25.93 -22.67
N ASP A 516 33.70 26.04 -23.96
CA ASP A 516 35.02 26.37 -24.48
C ASP A 516 35.50 27.75 -23.99
N GLU A 517 34.62 28.76 -23.98
CA GLU A 517 34.95 30.08 -23.45
C GLU A 517 35.13 30.06 -21.91
N VAL A 518 34.28 29.32 -21.18
CA VAL A 518 34.41 29.15 -19.73
C VAL A 518 35.73 28.46 -19.38
N GLU A 519 36.12 27.44 -20.13
CA GLU A 519 37.41 26.75 -19.99
C GLU A 519 38.57 27.69 -20.33
N ALA A 520 38.49 28.47 -21.40
CA ALA A 520 39.53 29.42 -21.81
C ALA A 520 39.80 30.49 -20.73
N ARG A 521 38.79 30.79 -19.90
CA ARG A 521 38.90 31.67 -18.72
C ARG A 521 39.42 30.97 -17.46
N GLN A 522 39.69 29.66 -17.53
CA GLN A 522 40.10 28.82 -16.40
C GLN A 522 39.13 28.88 -15.21
N MET A 523 37.85 29.07 -15.50
CA MET A 523 36.82 29.23 -14.48
C MET A 523 36.32 27.85 -14.05
N THR A 524 36.58 27.47 -12.79
CA THR A 524 36.08 26.22 -12.24
C THR A 524 34.55 26.26 -12.13
N VAL A 525 33.85 25.42 -12.88
CA VAL A 525 32.39 25.26 -12.85
C VAL A 525 32.02 23.79 -12.90
N PHE A 526 30.76 23.47 -12.57
CA PHE A 526 30.22 22.11 -12.63
C PHE A 526 29.09 22.07 -13.65
N TYR A 527 29.32 21.40 -14.78
CA TYR A 527 28.36 21.23 -15.87
C TYR A 527 27.62 19.90 -15.73
N PHE A 528 26.30 19.93 -15.84
CA PHE A 528 25.40 18.78 -15.73
C PHE A 528 24.51 18.69 -16.97
N ALA A 529 24.74 17.68 -17.80
CA ALA A 529 23.84 17.32 -18.90
C ALA A 529 22.63 16.54 -18.36
N LEU A 530 21.41 17.07 -18.50
CA LEU A 530 20.18 16.41 -18.06
C LEU A 530 19.45 15.79 -19.26
N ASP A 531 19.26 14.47 -19.22
CA ASP A 531 18.52 13.74 -20.27
C ASP A 531 17.88 12.44 -19.76
N LEU A 532 16.93 11.90 -20.53
CA LEU A 532 16.23 10.65 -20.25
C LEU A 532 17.01 9.41 -20.74
N CYS A 533 17.85 9.56 -21.78
CA CYS A 533 18.64 8.45 -22.32
C CYS A 533 20.00 8.33 -21.63
N ARG A 534 20.18 7.26 -20.85
CA ARG A 534 21.45 7.01 -20.16
C ARG A 534 22.60 6.77 -21.12
N GLU A 535 22.39 5.93 -22.12
CA GLU A 535 23.43 5.53 -23.08
C GLU A 535 23.94 6.74 -23.86
N TRP A 536 23.05 7.69 -24.16
CA TRP A 536 23.43 8.94 -24.82
C TRP A 536 24.26 9.83 -23.89
N LEU A 537 23.85 9.98 -22.63
CA LEU A 537 24.63 10.70 -21.61
C LEU A 537 26.02 10.07 -21.40
N GLU A 538 26.15 8.75 -21.50
CA GLU A 538 27.44 8.05 -21.43
C GLU A 538 28.37 8.45 -22.58
N ASP A 539 27.84 8.59 -23.80
CA ASP A 539 28.62 9.02 -24.96
C ASP A 539 28.99 10.50 -24.91
N ASP A 540 28.05 11.35 -24.48
CA ASP A 540 28.26 12.78 -24.28
C ASP A 540 29.35 13.04 -23.23
N LEU A 541 29.32 12.34 -22.09
CA LEU A 541 30.35 12.49 -21.06
C LEU A 541 31.74 12.05 -21.51
N LYS A 542 31.85 10.98 -22.31
CA LYS A 542 33.15 10.58 -22.89
C LYS A 542 33.74 11.71 -23.75
N ALA A 543 32.88 12.43 -24.49
CA ALA A 543 33.30 13.54 -25.34
C ALA A 543 33.72 14.80 -24.54
N LEU A 544 33.09 15.06 -23.39
CA LEU A 544 33.37 16.26 -22.58
C LEU A 544 34.55 16.11 -21.63
N THR A 545 34.64 14.97 -20.94
CA THR A 545 35.60 14.77 -19.82
C THR A 545 37.05 14.81 -20.25
N SER A 546 37.34 14.48 -21.51
CA SER A 546 38.69 14.58 -22.09
C SER A 546 39.03 15.97 -22.63
N ARG A 547 38.04 16.86 -22.76
CA ARG A 547 38.17 18.19 -23.39
C ARG A 547 38.49 19.29 -22.39
N TYR A 548 37.97 19.18 -21.16
CA TYR A 548 37.98 20.26 -20.18
C TYR A 548 38.69 19.87 -18.88
N THR A 549 39.47 20.80 -18.32
CA THR A 549 40.16 20.67 -17.04
C THR A 549 39.46 21.48 -15.94
N HIS A 550 38.94 22.67 -16.28
CA HIS A 550 38.29 23.57 -15.33
C HIS A 550 36.76 23.40 -15.32
N VAL A 551 36.15 23.05 -16.45
CA VAL A 551 34.73 22.67 -16.53
C VAL A 551 34.57 21.21 -16.11
N GLN A 552 34.09 20.98 -14.89
CA GLN A 552 33.83 19.63 -14.39
C GLN A 552 32.49 19.11 -14.93
N CYS A 553 32.51 18.04 -15.72
CA CYS A 553 31.35 17.55 -16.47
C CYS A 553 30.74 16.30 -15.83
N PHE A 554 29.42 16.32 -15.71
CA PHE A 554 28.58 15.29 -15.12
C PHE A 554 27.30 15.13 -15.94
N ALA A 555 26.59 14.03 -15.73
CA ALA A 555 25.26 13.84 -16.29
C ALA A 555 24.23 13.51 -15.22
N LEU A 556 23.01 13.96 -15.45
CA LEU A 556 21.83 13.69 -14.65
C LEU A 556 20.89 12.81 -15.49
N TRP A 557 20.72 11.56 -15.09
CA TRP A 557 19.80 10.64 -15.76
C TRP A 557 18.44 10.64 -15.04
N GLY A 558 17.43 11.21 -15.69
CA GLY A 558 16.07 11.31 -15.16
C GLY A 558 15.21 12.34 -15.89
N SER A 559 13.98 12.54 -15.42
CA SER A 559 13.05 13.50 -16.04
C SER A 559 13.41 14.96 -15.71
N PHE A 560 12.81 15.92 -16.43
CA PHE A 560 12.94 17.34 -16.09
C PHE A 560 12.46 17.65 -14.67
N THR A 561 11.45 16.93 -14.17
CA THR A 561 10.95 17.07 -12.80
C THR A 561 11.99 16.58 -11.79
N ASP A 562 12.62 15.43 -12.04
CA ASP A 562 13.70 14.94 -11.18
C ASP A 562 14.89 15.92 -11.18
N GLY A 563 15.25 16.45 -12.35
CA GLY A 563 16.34 17.43 -12.48
C GLY A 563 16.06 18.72 -11.72
N LEU A 564 14.81 19.17 -11.73
CA LEU A 564 14.36 20.33 -10.96
C LEU A 564 14.47 20.09 -9.43
N GLU A 565 14.04 18.92 -8.96
CA GLU A 565 14.16 18.58 -7.53
C GLU A 565 15.61 18.39 -7.10
N TRP A 566 16.45 17.88 -7.98
CA TRP A 566 17.89 17.76 -7.75
C TRP A 566 18.55 19.13 -7.62
N ILE A 567 18.32 20.06 -8.57
CA ILE A 567 19.00 21.37 -8.56
C ILE A 567 18.53 22.27 -7.41
N LYS A 568 17.31 22.07 -6.87
CA LYS A 568 16.82 22.79 -5.68
C LYS A 568 17.64 22.47 -4.43
N GLN A 569 18.27 21.31 -4.36
CA GLN A 569 19.11 20.90 -3.23
C GLN A 569 20.47 21.60 -3.23
N PHE A 570 20.88 22.19 -4.36
CA PHE A 570 22.17 22.87 -4.47
C PHE A 570 22.10 24.31 -3.95
N ASN A 571 23.00 24.63 -3.01
CA ASN A 571 23.16 25.95 -2.41
C ASN A 571 24.43 26.63 -2.98
N GLY A 572 24.28 27.30 -4.11
CA GLY A 572 25.36 28.01 -4.81
C GLY A 572 24.85 28.66 -6.10
N PRO A 573 25.70 29.40 -6.83
CA PRO A 573 25.30 30.10 -8.05
C PRO A 573 24.93 29.09 -9.15
N LYS A 574 23.82 29.36 -9.85
CA LYS A 574 23.24 28.45 -10.85
C LYS A 574 23.13 29.11 -12.21
N VAL A 575 23.38 28.32 -13.23
CA VAL A 575 23.18 28.67 -14.63
C VAL A 575 22.28 27.61 -15.24
N PHE A 576 21.13 28.02 -15.75
CA PHE A 576 20.19 27.12 -16.40
C PHE A 576 20.31 27.30 -17.91
N LEU A 577 20.52 26.22 -18.66
CA LEU A 577 20.54 26.24 -20.11
C LEU A 577 19.31 25.51 -20.63
N SER A 578 18.58 26.15 -21.55
CA SER A 578 17.48 25.53 -22.28
C SER A 578 17.58 25.94 -23.74
N LEU A 579 18.33 25.15 -24.51
CA LEU A 579 18.62 25.42 -25.92
C LEU A 579 17.73 24.54 -26.82
N GLY A 580 17.38 25.01 -28.01
CA GLY A 580 16.58 24.27 -28.98
C GLY A 580 15.08 24.35 -28.73
N SER A 581 14.58 25.43 -28.12
CA SER A 581 13.17 25.62 -27.78
C SER A 581 12.61 24.52 -26.86
N THR A 582 13.41 23.99 -25.94
CA THR A 582 12.93 22.98 -24.97
C THR A 582 11.89 23.57 -24.03
N LEU A 583 12.23 24.69 -23.38
CA LEU A 583 11.26 25.48 -22.61
C LEU A 583 10.51 26.46 -23.52
N CYS A 584 9.32 26.88 -23.08
CA CYS A 584 8.40 27.77 -23.81
C CYS A 584 7.74 27.18 -25.08
N ASN A 585 8.02 25.93 -25.45
CA ASN A 585 7.43 25.26 -26.61
C ASN A 585 6.09 24.57 -26.29
N ASN A 586 5.09 25.37 -25.89
CA ASN A 586 3.72 24.90 -25.64
C ASN A 586 2.75 26.09 -25.69
N ILE A 587 1.44 25.83 -25.53
CA ILE A 587 0.48 26.91 -25.29
C ILE A 587 0.91 27.74 -24.08
N ILE A 588 0.73 29.07 -24.17
CA ILE A 588 1.26 30.04 -23.20
C ILE A 588 1.03 29.65 -21.73
N PRO A 589 -0.19 29.26 -21.27
CA PRO A 589 -0.38 28.92 -19.86
C PRO A 589 0.47 27.72 -19.39
N VAL A 590 0.66 26.72 -20.26
CA VAL A 590 1.46 25.52 -19.96
C VAL A 590 2.95 25.86 -20.02
N ALA A 591 3.35 26.58 -21.06
CA ALA A 591 4.72 27.03 -21.28
C ALA A 591 5.22 27.93 -20.14
N SER A 592 4.46 28.96 -19.75
CA SER A 592 4.79 29.85 -18.64
C SER A 592 4.80 29.13 -17.30
N LYS A 593 3.92 28.15 -17.07
CA LYS A 593 3.95 27.33 -15.86
C LYS A 593 5.21 26.46 -15.80
N GLY A 594 5.59 25.83 -16.92
CA GLY A 594 6.81 25.04 -17.02
C GLY A 594 8.06 25.90 -16.79
N LEU A 595 8.14 27.07 -17.40
CA LEU A 595 9.22 28.03 -17.19
C LEU A 595 9.27 28.51 -15.73
N LYS A 596 8.13 28.79 -15.12
CA LYS A 596 8.02 29.24 -13.73
C LYS A 596 8.61 28.22 -12.75
N LEU A 597 8.43 26.92 -12.98
CA LEU A 597 8.99 25.88 -12.11
C LEU A 597 10.51 25.99 -12.00
N TRP A 598 11.19 26.24 -13.11
CA TRP A 598 12.64 26.45 -13.14
C TRP A 598 13.03 27.83 -12.60
N ALA A 599 12.26 28.88 -12.91
CA ALA A 599 12.46 30.23 -12.36
C ALA A 599 12.33 30.26 -10.82
N ASP A 600 11.45 29.44 -10.25
CA ASP A 600 11.26 29.33 -8.80
C ASP A 600 12.48 28.68 -8.11
N ALA A 601 13.25 27.85 -8.83
CA ALA A 601 14.51 27.28 -8.34
C ALA A 601 15.72 28.23 -8.47
N MET A 602 15.58 29.34 -9.21
CA MET A 602 16.58 30.41 -9.29
C MET A 602 16.54 31.30 -8.05
N VAL A 603 17.70 31.80 -7.63
CA VAL A 603 17.86 32.86 -6.62
C VAL A 603 18.46 34.12 -7.26
N PRO A 604 18.38 35.30 -6.61
CA PRO A 604 19.03 36.51 -7.13
C PRO A 604 20.53 36.29 -7.40
N GLY A 605 20.95 36.50 -8.64
CA GLY A 605 22.31 36.23 -9.11
C GLY A 605 22.41 35.04 -10.08
N ASP A 606 21.43 34.14 -10.08
CA ASP A 606 21.35 33.06 -11.06
C ASP A 606 20.92 33.59 -12.43
N VAL A 607 21.35 32.90 -13.49
CA VAL A 607 21.04 33.25 -14.88
C VAL A 607 20.46 32.05 -15.62
N MET A 608 19.56 32.32 -16.57
CA MET A 608 19.04 31.31 -17.50
C MET A 608 19.31 31.74 -18.93
N LEU A 609 19.93 30.87 -19.73
CA LEU A 609 20.10 31.06 -21.16
C LEU A 609 19.06 30.22 -21.90
N LEU A 610 18.15 30.88 -22.61
CA LEU A 610 17.05 30.25 -23.33
C LEU A 610 17.16 30.51 -24.82
N GLY A 611 17.29 29.45 -25.61
CA GLY A 611 17.28 29.49 -27.07
C GLY A 611 15.89 29.16 -27.62
N TYR A 612 15.36 30.02 -28.51
CA TYR A 612 14.00 29.87 -29.03
C TYR A 612 13.87 30.21 -30.52
N ASP A 613 13.03 29.44 -31.23
CA ASP A 613 12.65 29.71 -32.62
C ASP A 613 11.44 30.65 -32.70
N CYS A 614 11.69 31.92 -33.05
CA CYS A 614 10.67 32.94 -33.22
C CYS A 614 10.20 33.07 -34.69
N ASN A 615 10.57 32.14 -35.57
CA ASN A 615 10.28 32.24 -36.99
C ASN A 615 8.80 31.96 -37.30
N LEU A 616 8.13 32.98 -37.84
CA LEU A 616 6.72 32.92 -38.23
C LEU A 616 6.52 32.72 -39.75
N ASP A 617 7.61 32.56 -40.51
CA ASP A 617 7.57 32.21 -41.93
C ASP A 617 7.25 30.72 -42.10
N GLU A 618 6.01 30.44 -42.52
CA GLU A 618 5.51 29.09 -42.73
C GLU A 618 6.35 28.30 -43.73
N GLU A 619 6.81 28.91 -44.83
CA GLU A 619 7.59 28.19 -45.84
C GLU A 619 8.96 27.81 -45.31
N LYS A 620 9.64 28.74 -44.65
CA LYS A 620 10.97 28.51 -44.07
C LYS A 620 10.93 27.47 -42.95
N VAL A 621 9.92 27.54 -42.09
CA VAL A 621 9.69 26.52 -41.06
C VAL A 621 9.36 25.19 -41.72
N ARG A 622 8.44 25.16 -42.67
CA ARG A 622 8.08 23.93 -43.38
C ARG A 622 9.31 23.29 -44.02
N GLU A 623 10.20 24.05 -44.66
CA GLU A 623 11.45 23.53 -45.22
C GLU A 623 12.36 22.89 -44.16
N SER A 624 12.50 23.50 -42.99
CA SER A 624 13.31 22.94 -41.88
C SER A 624 12.82 21.58 -41.38
N TYR A 625 11.50 21.36 -41.38
CA TYR A 625 10.89 20.11 -40.89
C TYR A 625 10.56 19.09 -42.00
N ILE A 626 10.37 19.53 -43.25
CA ILE A 626 9.98 18.68 -44.41
C ILE A 626 11.14 18.36 -45.35
N ALA A 627 12.03 19.31 -45.61
CA ALA A 627 13.13 19.15 -46.57
C ALA A 627 14.30 18.24 -46.13
N PRO A 628 14.48 17.78 -44.87
CA PRO A 628 15.55 16.84 -44.49
C PRO A 628 15.44 15.41 -45.07
N GLU A 629 15.04 15.22 -46.33
CA GLU A 629 14.93 13.91 -47.01
C GLU A 629 14.08 12.86 -46.27
N GLY A 630 13.10 13.28 -45.47
CA GLY A 630 12.28 12.38 -44.64
C GLY A 630 12.85 12.04 -43.27
N LYS A 631 14.03 12.57 -42.88
CA LYS A 631 14.67 12.28 -41.58
C LYS A 631 13.83 12.66 -40.36
N PHE A 632 13.02 13.72 -40.46
CA PHE A 632 12.10 14.08 -39.36
C PHE A 632 10.95 13.07 -39.26
N ASP A 633 10.43 12.59 -40.39
CA ASP A 633 9.44 11.52 -40.41
C ASP A 633 10.00 10.23 -39.80
N ASP A 634 11.25 9.88 -40.13
CA ASP A 634 11.91 8.70 -39.56
C ASP A 634 12.01 8.81 -38.03
N PHE A 635 12.40 9.99 -37.52
CA PHE A 635 12.43 10.27 -36.08
C PHE A 635 11.04 10.14 -35.44
N ILE A 636 10.00 10.65 -36.09
CA ILE A 636 8.61 10.58 -35.58
C ILE A 636 8.03 9.17 -35.65
N ARG A 637 8.31 8.41 -36.72
CA ARG A 637 7.90 7.01 -36.85
C ARG A 637 8.59 6.14 -35.82
N HIS A 638 9.86 6.38 -35.57
CA HIS A 638 10.60 5.70 -34.51
C HIS A 638 9.93 5.89 -33.14
N GLY A 639 9.45 7.10 -32.80
CA GLY A 639 8.72 7.31 -31.55
C GLY A 639 7.47 6.43 -31.41
N MET A 640 6.71 6.25 -32.50
CA MET A 640 5.57 5.33 -32.51
C MET A 640 6.02 3.88 -32.31
N GLU A 641 7.11 3.45 -32.93
CA GLU A 641 7.65 2.10 -32.77
C GLU A 641 8.20 1.86 -31.36
N HIS A 642 8.95 2.81 -30.80
CA HIS A 642 9.47 2.74 -29.45
C HIS A 642 8.34 2.73 -28.41
N SER A 643 7.20 3.37 -28.69
CA SER A 643 6.03 3.25 -27.81
C SER A 643 5.52 1.81 -27.67
N ASN A 644 5.69 0.95 -28.69
CA ASN A 644 5.39 -0.49 -28.56
C ASN A 644 6.32 -1.16 -27.53
N ALA A 645 7.61 -0.83 -27.58
CA ALA A 645 8.59 -1.38 -26.64
C ALA A 645 8.32 -0.91 -25.20
N LEU A 646 8.00 0.38 -25.00
CA LEU A 646 7.65 0.92 -23.68
C LEU A 646 6.39 0.29 -23.08
N LEU A 647 5.45 -0.14 -23.92
CA LEU A 647 4.21 -0.82 -23.52
C LEU A 647 4.33 -2.35 -23.52
N GLU A 648 5.48 -2.88 -23.94
CA GLU A 648 5.72 -4.31 -24.19
C GLU A 648 4.67 -4.97 -25.12
N ARG A 649 4.13 -4.21 -26.10
CA ARG A 649 3.02 -4.64 -26.98
C ARG A 649 2.99 -3.92 -28.33
N ASP A 650 2.47 -4.60 -29.36
CA ASP A 650 2.41 -4.08 -30.74
C ASP A 650 1.08 -3.35 -31.05
N TRP A 651 0.84 -2.21 -30.41
CA TRP A 651 -0.36 -1.39 -30.68
C TRP A 651 -0.22 -0.52 -31.93
N TYR A 652 1.00 -0.08 -32.24
CA TYR A 652 1.32 0.62 -33.49
C TYR A 652 1.82 -0.37 -34.55
N ARG A 653 1.24 -0.28 -35.76
CA ARG A 653 1.71 -0.96 -36.97
C ARG A 653 1.71 0.04 -38.13
N PRO A 654 2.80 0.20 -38.90
CA PRO A 654 2.89 1.23 -39.93
C PRO A 654 1.72 1.24 -40.93
N GLU A 655 1.16 0.09 -41.27
CA GLU A 655 0.01 -0.04 -42.19
C GLU A 655 -1.32 0.48 -41.62
N ASP A 656 -1.42 0.64 -40.30
CA ASP A 656 -2.65 1.07 -39.62
C ASP A 656 -2.73 2.58 -39.49
N TRP A 657 -1.64 3.30 -39.81
CA TRP A 657 -1.50 4.71 -39.51
C TRP A 657 -0.87 5.47 -40.68
N GLU A 658 -1.42 6.64 -40.98
CA GLU A 658 -0.88 7.55 -42.00
C GLU A 658 -0.37 8.82 -41.32
N LEU A 659 0.86 9.22 -41.64
CA LEU A 659 1.51 10.39 -41.06
C LEU A 659 1.18 11.66 -41.87
N PHE A 660 0.70 12.69 -41.17
CA PHE A 660 0.40 14.02 -41.65
C PHE A 660 1.30 15.06 -41.00
N ARG A 661 1.60 16.11 -41.74
CA ARG A 661 2.36 17.27 -41.28
C ARG A 661 1.46 18.49 -41.42
N GLU A 662 1.21 19.17 -40.31
CA GLU A 662 0.29 20.30 -40.26
C GLU A 662 1.06 21.54 -39.81
N ALA A 663 0.84 22.65 -40.51
CA ALA A 663 1.27 23.97 -40.09
C ALA A 663 0.04 24.86 -39.95
N GLU A 664 -0.06 25.57 -38.83
CA GLU A 664 -1.19 26.44 -38.52
C GLU A 664 -0.67 27.77 -37.97
N PHE A 665 -1.06 28.87 -38.61
CA PHE A 665 -0.82 30.21 -38.07
C PHE A 665 -2.01 30.65 -37.21
N GLN A 666 -1.74 30.90 -35.93
CA GLN A 666 -2.69 31.44 -34.96
C GLN A 666 -2.53 32.97 -34.90
N THR A 667 -3.64 33.70 -34.84
CA THR A 667 -3.63 35.17 -34.92
C THR A 667 -3.62 35.86 -33.56
N GLU A 668 -4.17 35.25 -32.51
CA GLU A 668 -4.30 35.85 -31.18
C GLU A 668 -4.05 34.83 -30.05
N PRO A 669 -2.86 34.83 -29.41
CA PRO A 669 -1.66 35.58 -29.82
C PRO A 669 -1.00 34.98 -31.08
N PRO A 670 -0.18 35.75 -31.81
CA PRO A 670 0.49 35.28 -33.02
C PRO A 670 1.38 34.07 -32.72
N ALA A 671 1.15 32.96 -33.40
CA ALA A 671 1.97 31.76 -33.27
C ALA A 671 1.96 30.93 -34.56
N LEU A 672 3.10 30.37 -34.94
CA LEU A 672 3.16 29.33 -35.96
C LEU A 672 3.31 27.98 -35.26
N VAL A 673 2.31 27.11 -35.40
CA VAL A 673 2.29 25.78 -34.77
C VAL A 673 2.50 24.72 -35.84
N HIS A 674 3.54 23.91 -35.67
CA HIS A 674 3.85 22.78 -36.54
C HIS A 674 3.59 21.46 -35.81
N ARG A 675 2.88 20.52 -36.44
CA ARG A 675 2.49 19.25 -35.83
C ARG A 675 2.78 18.06 -36.74
N PHE A 676 3.21 16.97 -36.12
CA PHE A 676 3.19 15.65 -36.75
C PHE A 676 2.05 14.83 -36.16
N VAL A 677 1.17 14.35 -37.03
CA VAL A 677 -0.09 13.73 -36.64
C VAL A 677 -0.24 12.40 -37.37
N PHE A 678 -0.47 11.31 -36.63
CA PHE A 678 -0.90 10.06 -37.26
C PHE A 678 -2.41 9.98 -37.27
N ARG A 679 -2.96 9.54 -38.40
CA ARG A 679 -4.39 9.26 -38.59
C ARG A 679 -4.60 7.76 -38.77
N ALA A 680 -5.48 7.19 -37.95
CA ALA A 680 -5.82 5.78 -38.01
C ALA A 680 -6.52 5.45 -39.34
N GLN A 681 -6.01 4.48 -40.08
CA GLN A 681 -6.57 4.01 -41.36
C GLN A 681 -7.67 2.96 -41.17
N ARG A 682 -7.77 2.38 -39.97
CA ARG A 682 -8.81 1.46 -39.52
C ARG A 682 -9.01 1.61 -38.01
N ASP A 683 -9.99 0.90 -37.45
CA ASP A 683 -10.16 0.82 -36.00
C ASP A 683 -8.92 0.15 -35.36
N VAL A 684 -8.28 0.85 -34.41
CA VAL A 684 -7.14 0.37 -33.62
C VAL A 684 -7.54 0.38 -32.15
N LYS A 685 -7.49 -0.79 -31.50
CA LYS A 685 -7.90 -0.95 -30.10
C LYS A 685 -6.72 -1.40 -29.26
N ASP A 686 -6.48 -0.69 -28.15
CA ASP A 686 -5.58 -1.15 -27.11
C ASP A 686 -6.21 -0.99 -25.72
N GLU A 687 -6.27 -2.08 -24.96
CA GLU A 687 -6.94 -2.16 -23.66
C GLU A 687 -6.13 -1.48 -22.55
N VAL A 688 -4.81 -1.36 -22.67
CA VAL A 688 -3.90 -0.83 -21.63
C VAL A 688 -3.72 0.67 -21.76
N LEU A 689 -3.51 1.14 -23.00
CA LEU A 689 -3.71 2.54 -23.35
C LEU A 689 -5.17 2.93 -23.17
N GLY A 690 -6.11 1.99 -23.03
CA GLY A 690 -7.52 2.25 -22.79
C GLY A 690 -8.09 3.26 -23.78
N VAL A 691 -7.63 3.18 -25.03
CA VAL A 691 -8.03 4.07 -26.13
C VAL A 691 -8.48 3.21 -27.31
N ASP A 692 -9.69 3.47 -27.78
CA ASP A 692 -10.25 2.94 -29.03
C ASP A 692 -10.12 4.06 -30.08
N PHE A 693 -9.20 3.91 -31.01
CA PHE A 693 -9.08 4.80 -32.17
C PHE A 693 -10.00 4.28 -33.25
N LYS A 694 -10.99 5.07 -33.63
CA LYS A 694 -11.80 4.81 -34.83
C LYS A 694 -11.02 5.18 -36.08
N GLN A 695 -11.38 4.54 -37.19
CA GLN A 695 -10.89 4.98 -38.50
C GLN A 695 -11.09 6.50 -38.66
N GLY A 696 -10.00 7.21 -38.96
CA GLY A 696 -9.98 8.67 -39.08
C GLY A 696 -9.60 9.43 -37.80
N ASP A 697 -9.58 8.77 -36.63
CA ASP A 697 -9.10 9.39 -35.39
C ASP A 697 -7.62 9.77 -35.52
N ARG A 698 -7.22 10.81 -34.77
CA ARG A 698 -5.92 11.46 -34.86
C ARG A 698 -5.16 11.36 -33.54
N ILE A 699 -3.87 11.11 -33.62
CA ILE A 699 -2.92 11.23 -32.50
C ILE A 699 -1.78 12.16 -32.90
N ILE A 700 -1.45 13.10 -32.03
CA ILE A 700 -0.38 14.08 -32.25
C ILE A 700 0.89 13.55 -31.59
N CYS A 701 1.97 13.39 -32.35
CA CYS A 701 3.21 12.79 -31.84
C CYS A 701 4.30 13.82 -31.55
N TYR A 702 4.20 14.99 -32.15
CA TYR A 702 5.12 16.09 -31.91
C TYR A 702 4.45 17.41 -32.25
N GLU A 703 4.66 18.42 -31.40
CA GLU A 703 4.21 19.79 -31.63
C GLU A 703 5.34 20.77 -31.35
N SER A 704 5.48 21.75 -32.24
CA SER A 704 6.39 22.88 -32.08
C SER A 704 5.62 24.18 -32.23
N PHE A 705 5.69 25.03 -31.21
CA PHE A 705 5.15 26.38 -31.16
C PHE A 705 6.27 27.37 -31.43
N LYS A 706 6.00 28.35 -32.29
CA LYS A 706 6.91 29.45 -32.59
C LYS A 706 6.17 30.74 -32.29
N TYR A 707 6.74 31.55 -31.41
CA TYR A 707 6.15 32.77 -30.90
C TYR A 707 7.06 33.95 -31.23
N PRO A 708 6.51 35.13 -31.57
CA PRO A 708 7.33 36.32 -31.71
C PRO A 708 7.94 36.71 -30.34
N PRO A 709 9.06 37.45 -30.31
CA PRO A 709 9.73 37.83 -29.05
C PRO A 709 8.81 38.55 -28.04
N SER A 710 7.84 39.32 -28.51
CA SER A 710 6.86 40.01 -27.64
C SER A 710 6.00 39.04 -26.82
N VAL A 711 5.66 37.88 -27.37
CA VAL A 711 4.90 36.84 -26.66
C VAL A 711 5.80 36.08 -25.70
N LEU A 712 7.07 35.85 -26.04
CA LEU A 712 8.03 35.25 -25.12
C LEU A 712 8.29 36.13 -23.90
N GLN A 713 8.43 37.45 -24.09
CA GLN A 713 8.55 38.40 -22.98
C GLN A 713 7.36 38.34 -22.02
N GLN A 714 6.14 38.12 -22.54
CA GLN A 714 4.98 37.86 -21.70
C GLN A 714 5.15 36.56 -20.88
N GLN A 715 5.64 35.48 -21.49
CA GLN A 715 5.89 34.23 -20.78
C GLN A 715 6.97 34.38 -19.70
N PHE A 716 8.03 35.14 -19.96
CA PHE A 716 9.08 35.44 -19.00
C PHE A 716 8.52 36.19 -17.80
N SER A 717 7.74 37.25 -18.05
CA SER A 717 7.10 38.03 -16.99
C SER A 717 6.15 37.19 -16.14
N LEU A 718 5.36 36.30 -16.75
CA LEU A 718 4.47 35.37 -16.03
C LEU A 718 5.25 34.35 -15.17
N ALA A 719 6.48 34.02 -15.56
CA ALA A 719 7.38 33.17 -14.79
C ALA A 719 8.15 33.91 -13.69
N GLY A 720 8.08 35.25 -13.65
CA GLY A 720 8.87 36.08 -12.71
C GLY A 720 10.33 36.26 -13.15
N LEU A 721 10.57 36.24 -14.46
CA LEU A 721 11.88 36.47 -15.07
C LEU A 721 11.84 37.76 -15.91
N ARG A 722 12.97 38.44 -15.96
CA ARG A 722 13.21 39.55 -16.89
C ARG A 722 14.36 39.25 -17.84
N GLU A 723 14.24 39.80 -19.04
CA GLU A 723 15.31 39.78 -20.04
C GLU A 723 16.46 40.70 -19.61
N LYS A 724 17.67 40.16 -19.53
CA LYS A 724 18.91 40.91 -19.30
C LYS A 724 19.57 41.30 -20.62
N ALA A 725 19.58 40.39 -21.59
CA ALA A 725 20.08 40.59 -22.94
C ALA A 725 19.42 39.58 -23.90
N SER A 726 19.41 39.89 -25.19
CA SER A 726 19.02 38.95 -26.23
C SER A 726 19.81 39.16 -27.51
N TRP A 727 19.99 38.07 -28.27
CA TRP A 727 20.71 38.07 -29.53
C TRP A 727 19.91 37.32 -30.58
N LYS A 728 19.88 37.86 -31.81
CA LYS A 728 19.15 37.31 -32.95
C LYS A 728 20.12 36.78 -34.00
N SER A 729 19.83 35.61 -34.56
CA SER A 729 20.58 35.08 -35.71
C SER A 729 20.52 36.04 -36.90
N PRO A 730 21.63 36.26 -37.62
CA PRO A 730 21.62 37.03 -38.87
C PRO A 730 20.85 36.35 -40.01
N ALA A 731 20.69 35.02 -39.95
CA ALA A 731 20.15 34.21 -41.04
C ALA A 731 18.67 33.80 -40.83
N SER A 732 18.14 33.93 -39.61
CA SER A 732 16.79 33.50 -39.24
C SER A 732 16.24 34.28 -38.04
N ASP A 733 15.04 33.92 -37.60
CA ASP A 733 14.43 34.45 -36.37
C ASP A 733 14.70 33.53 -35.16
N ILE A 734 15.87 32.89 -35.10
CA ILE A 734 16.37 32.25 -33.87
C ILE A 734 16.88 33.33 -32.92
N TYR A 735 16.49 33.21 -31.64
CA TYR A 735 16.93 34.09 -30.57
C TYR A 735 17.54 33.31 -29.41
N GLU A 736 18.53 33.91 -28.76
CA GLU A 736 19.00 33.51 -27.45
C GLU A 736 18.72 34.64 -26.46
N PHE A 737 18.05 34.30 -25.36
CA PHE A 737 17.68 35.22 -24.29
C PHE A 737 18.45 34.89 -23.03
N LEU A 738 19.15 35.86 -22.47
CA LEU A 738 19.73 35.78 -21.14
C LEU A 738 18.74 36.37 -20.13
N LEU A 739 18.18 35.51 -19.29
CA LEU A 739 17.15 35.83 -18.32
C LEU A 739 17.71 35.83 -16.90
N VAL A 740 17.14 36.67 -16.05
CA VAL A 740 17.45 36.74 -14.62
C VAL A 740 16.15 36.86 -13.82
N LYS A 741 16.20 36.45 -12.55
CA LYS A 741 15.09 36.59 -11.62
C LYS A 741 14.99 38.03 -11.12
N ASP A 742 13.77 38.54 -11.01
CA ASP A 742 13.45 39.86 -10.44
C ASP A 742 13.70 39.96 -8.93
#